data_AF-A0A8X6H8N8-F1
#
_entry.id   AF-A0A8X6H8N8-F1
#
_cell.length_a   1.000
_cell.length_b   1.000
_cell.length_c   1.000
_cell.angle_alpha   90.00
_cell.angle_beta   90.00
_cell.angle_gamma   90.00
#
_symmetry.space_group_name_H-M   'P 1'
#
loop_
_entity.id
_entity.type
_entity.pdbx_description
1 polymer ?
#
loop_
_entity_poly.entity_id
_entity_poly.type
_entity_poly.pdbx_seq_one_letter_code
_entity_poly.pdbx_strand_id
1 'polypeptide(L)'
;MSLILSVTEIFATEGVNEAREKVIDWMIRNRVTWNWRDDMPRAVVALYLASHMNFNGTSLEEELMVKQLELKVALALLRSSLTNSELSMFINALLVTCHNPRNFYGYNLVQRLKTQVEETQKFTHPLAYLALCNANETWPSKANSDLNYVLSSDSEYPFIKDLQAIAILALSCKIDHSSEYELTKLYQSTIEHFKQSQFPDGSFGNVYTTALITQALMSSDQENLQDWKLSATLEYLIEHMDSSSVDFLSTYLTLPILNGKTLIDISKVDCSANPRKHGDDLMSEVIDYLGPKMRVQYSLYVGDEKDVIHTLSLIVPENFTAFEVMDLAQSVDAKYEFDWKTISGQKYVYQIAGIVNDPEAGKFWLLHLSTNNNMESFVHLITTTILCRDCQIETALSGKIEDSTYGYGKYEKCWTIVVPEQSLVVFSLDSFISNKVYYRDDCYVLITAVKTGDSYKFNVNDTSEDSVRTLSHTTVTFYRNFQNYYSAKFTLTYYIKNMECTNEDSFQCDDNFCIPQSKVCDGVKDCKNGSDEIGCETGVLAIQGVKEARKRAIDWMKRNRTDPWNWRDDMPRAVVALYLASHMNFNGTSLEEELMAKQAELKVALALLRSSLTNSELSMFINALLVTCHNPRHFYGNNLVKRLKTQVEETLNSTHPLAYLALCNANETWPAKANSDLNDILSSDSEYPFIKDLQAMAILALSCKIDQSTYLNNSRELTNLTLYHSTVQHFKKIQFRDGSFGNVYTTALITQALLSSGEEDNKNWKLNATIKYLIKQMNSSSVDFLSTYLTLPILNAKSLMDISKIDCSANPRKHGDDPISEVIDYLGPKMRVQYSLYVGDDKDFIHTMSLRVPENYTAFEVMELAQSVDPKYKFDWKTISEKKYVYQMQEL
;
A
#
# COMPACT_ATOMS: atom_id res chain seq x y z
N MET A 1 -28.07 -44.88 -43.21
CA MET A 1 -29.02 -43.75 -43.36
C MET A 1 -28.62 -42.76 -42.29
N SER A 2 -27.97 -41.65 -42.65
CA SER A 2 -27.51 -40.70 -41.64
C SER A 2 -28.70 -39.90 -41.13
N LEU A 3 -28.83 -39.77 -39.81
CA LEU A 3 -29.75 -38.81 -39.21
C LEU A 3 -29.11 -37.43 -39.32
N ILE A 4 -29.81 -36.50 -39.97
CA ILE A 4 -29.41 -35.10 -39.99
C ILE A 4 -29.91 -34.51 -38.67
N LEU A 5 -28.98 -34.29 -37.73
CA LEU A 5 -29.24 -33.61 -36.47
C LEU A 5 -29.54 -32.12 -36.72
N SER A 6 -30.43 -31.52 -35.93
CA SER A 6 -30.56 -30.05 -35.89
C SER A 6 -29.32 -29.40 -35.30
N VAL A 7 -29.14 -28.08 -35.50
CA VAL A 7 -28.03 -27.33 -34.86
C VAL A 7 -28.07 -27.47 -33.33
N THR A 8 -29.26 -27.42 -32.73
CA THR A 8 -29.47 -27.65 -31.30
C THR A 8 -29.14 -29.07 -30.85
N GLU A 9 -29.36 -30.08 -31.68
CA GLU A 9 -28.95 -31.47 -31.41
C GLU A 9 -27.44 -31.67 -31.59
N ILE A 10 -26.81 -30.99 -32.56
CA ILE A 10 -25.34 -31.02 -32.80
C ILE A 10 -24.58 -30.51 -31.56
N PHE A 11 -24.93 -29.32 -31.06
CA PHE A 11 -24.29 -28.77 -29.85
C PHE A 11 -24.71 -29.50 -28.55
N ALA A 12 -25.80 -30.26 -28.57
CA ALA A 12 -26.20 -31.16 -27.49
C ALA A 12 -25.52 -32.55 -27.55
N THR A 13 -24.68 -32.84 -28.56
CA THR A 13 -23.95 -34.12 -28.60
C THR A 13 -22.93 -34.24 -27.47
N GLU A 14 -22.77 -35.46 -26.97
CA GLU A 14 -21.86 -35.79 -25.87
C GLU A 14 -20.40 -35.43 -26.20
N GLY A 15 -19.94 -35.71 -27.42
CA GLY A 15 -18.57 -35.41 -27.86
C GLY A 15 -18.24 -33.92 -27.97
N VAL A 16 -19.18 -33.07 -28.39
CA VAL A 16 -18.96 -31.60 -28.43
C VAL A 16 -18.88 -31.04 -27.01
N ASN A 17 -19.68 -31.56 -26.07
CA ASN A 17 -19.62 -31.16 -24.67
C ASN A 17 -18.35 -31.68 -23.98
N GLU A 18 -17.92 -32.92 -24.23
CA GLU A 18 -16.64 -33.45 -23.75
C GLU A 18 -15.45 -32.61 -24.25
N ALA A 19 -15.46 -32.23 -25.54
CA ALA A 19 -14.46 -31.34 -26.11
C ALA A 19 -14.46 -29.95 -25.45
N ARG A 20 -15.63 -29.36 -25.19
CA ARG A 20 -15.74 -28.06 -24.49
C ARG A 20 -15.06 -28.10 -23.13
N GLU A 21 -15.36 -29.12 -22.31
CA GLU A 21 -14.76 -29.25 -20.97
C GLU A 21 -13.25 -29.54 -21.03
N LYS A 22 -12.77 -30.39 -21.96
CA LYS A 22 -11.32 -30.60 -22.18
C LYS A 22 -10.58 -29.30 -22.51
N VAL A 23 -11.18 -28.45 -23.36
CA VAL A 23 -10.60 -27.16 -23.76
C VAL A 23 -10.59 -26.16 -22.61
N ILE A 24 -11.66 -26.12 -21.81
CA ILE A 24 -11.69 -25.36 -20.55
C ILE A 24 -10.57 -25.84 -19.62
N ASP A 25 -10.46 -27.14 -19.37
CA ASP A 25 -9.41 -27.72 -18.53
C ASP A 25 -8.00 -27.39 -19.07
N TRP A 26 -7.80 -27.41 -20.40
CA TRP A 26 -6.53 -26.97 -21.00
C TRP A 26 -6.27 -25.48 -20.72
N MET A 27 -7.27 -24.61 -20.91
CA MET A 27 -7.15 -23.17 -20.69
C MET A 27 -6.86 -22.82 -19.22
N ILE A 28 -7.52 -23.53 -18.29
CA ILE A 28 -7.36 -23.41 -16.83
C ILE A 28 -6.01 -23.96 -16.35
N ARG A 29 -5.47 -25.00 -16.99
CA ARG A 29 -4.14 -25.57 -16.66
C ARG A 29 -2.95 -24.75 -17.21
N ASN A 30 -3.13 -24.01 -18.30
CA ASN A 30 -2.05 -23.23 -18.95
C ASN A 30 -1.95 -21.76 -18.46
N ARG A 31 -2.74 -21.35 -17.47
CA ARG A 31 -2.60 -20.03 -16.82
C ARG A 31 -1.40 -20.00 -15.87
N VAL A 32 -0.80 -18.82 -15.69
CA VAL A 32 0.31 -18.61 -14.74
C VAL A 32 -0.24 -17.90 -13.52
N THR A 33 -0.08 -18.49 -12.33
CA THR A 33 -0.50 -17.90 -11.04
C THR A 33 -1.88 -17.22 -11.07
N TRP A 34 -2.86 -17.94 -11.61
CA TRP A 34 -4.27 -17.54 -11.76
C TRP A 34 -4.54 -16.43 -12.81
N ASN A 35 -3.55 -16.07 -13.65
CA ASN A 35 -3.60 -15.01 -14.67
C ASN A 35 -3.28 -15.56 -16.09
N TRP A 36 -3.81 -14.91 -17.13
CA TRP A 36 -3.49 -15.17 -18.55
C TRP A 36 -2.73 -14.01 -19.22
N ARG A 37 -2.07 -13.14 -18.44
CA ARG A 37 -1.13 -12.12 -18.93
C ARG A 37 -1.76 -11.19 -19.99
N ASP A 38 -1.14 -11.11 -21.16
CA ASP A 38 -1.61 -10.32 -22.29
C ASP A 38 -3.04 -10.67 -22.72
N ASP A 39 -3.39 -11.95 -22.56
CA ASP A 39 -4.62 -12.59 -23.02
C ASP A 39 -5.79 -12.60 -22.01
N MET A 40 -5.63 -12.07 -20.80
CA MET A 40 -6.69 -12.08 -19.77
C MET A 40 -8.09 -11.58 -20.25
N PRO A 41 -8.21 -10.46 -21.01
CA PRO A 41 -9.49 -10.02 -21.56
C PRO A 41 -10.15 -11.04 -22.50
N ARG A 42 -9.34 -11.83 -23.23
CA ARG A 42 -9.82 -12.92 -24.10
C ARG A 42 -10.24 -14.13 -23.27
N ALA A 43 -9.50 -14.47 -22.22
CA ALA A 43 -9.82 -15.61 -21.34
C ALA A 43 -11.20 -15.44 -20.67
N VAL A 44 -11.46 -14.25 -20.11
CA VAL A 44 -12.76 -13.87 -19.54
C VAL A 44 -13.90 -14.01 -20.56
N VAL A 45 -13.72 -13.52 -21.79
CA VAL A 45 -14.73 -13.62 -22.85
C VAL A 45 -14.98 -15.06 -23.27
N ALA A 46 -13.93 -15.86 -23.48
CA ALA A 46 -14.09 -17.26 -23.88
C ALA A 46 -14.77 -18.10 -22.79
N LEU A 47 -14.38 -17.97 -21.52
CA LEU A 47 -14.95 -18.75 -20.41
C LEU A 47 -16.40 -18.36 -20.08
N TYR A 48 -16.78 -17.09 -20.31
CA TYR A 48 -18.18 -16.67 -20.27
C TYR A 48 -19.00 -17.24 -21.44
N LEU A 49 -18.49 -17.13 -22.67
CA LEU A 49 -19.20 -17.64 -23.84
C LEU A 49 -19.30 -19.17 -23.81
N ALA A 50 -18.33 -19.88 -23.23
CA ALA A 50 -18.39 -21.30 -22.90
C ALA A 50 -19.49 -21.69 -21.89
N SER A 51 -20.11 -20.72 -21.21
CA SER A 51 -20.97 -20.94 -20.03
C SER A 51 -20.25 -21.63 -18.85
N HIS A 52 -18.91 -21.55 -18.79
CA HIS A 52 -18.14 -22.09 -17.67
C HIS A 52 -18.11 -21.12 -16.47
N MET A 53 -17.97 -19.82 -16.76
CA MET A 53 -18.04 -18.73 -15.78
C MET A 53 -19.23 -17.82 -16.08
N ASN A 54 -19.81 -17.25 -15.02
CA ASN A 54 -20.91 -16.28 -15.12
C ASN A 54 -20.59 -14.95 -14.42
N PHE A 55 -19.48 -14.86 -13.70
CA PHE A 55 -18.99 -13.66 -13.02
C PHE A 55 -20.01 -13.03 -12.07
N ASN A 56 -20.85 -13.82 -11.41
CA ASN A 56 -21.87 -13.35 -10.47
C ASN A 56 -21.33 -12.97 -9.08
N GLY A 57 -20.04 -13.18 -8.82
CA GLY A 57 -19.37 -12.84 -7.56
C GLY A 57 -19.60 -13.81 -6.40
N THR A 58 -20.15 -15.00 -6.69
CA THR A 58 -20.19 -16.11 -5.70
C THR A 58 -18.88 -16.89 -5.62
N SER A 59 -18.06 -16.89 -6.68
CA SER A 59 -16.76 -17.56 -6.72
C SER A 59 -15.60 -16.59 -6.45
N LEU A 60 -14.72 -16.97 -5.51
CA LEU A 60 -13.45 -16.28 -5.25
C LEU A 60 -12.52 -16.26 -6.47
N GLU A 61 -12.61 -17.28 -7.32
CA GLU A 61 -11.77 -17.43 -8.52
C GLU A 61 -12.23 -16.49 -9.65
N GLU A 62 -13.55 -16.38 -9.84
CA GLU A 62 -14.14 -15.40 -10.74
C GLU A 62 -13.83 -13.96 -10.29
N GLU A 63 -13.93 -13.67 -8.98
CA GLU A 63 -13.56 -12.36 -8.44
C GLU A 63 -12.08 -12.04 -8.64
N LEU A 64 -11.18 -13.01 -8.46
CA LEU A 64 -9.75 -12.80 -8.71
C LEU A 64 -9.48 -12.45 -10.18
N MET A 65 -10.06 -13.19 -11.12
CA MET A 65 -9.96 -12.90 -12.55
C MET A 65 -10.55 -11.52 -12.91
N VAL A 66 -11.66 -11.14 -12.28
CA VAL A 66 -12.25 -9.81 -12.44
C VAL A 66 -11.33 -8.70 -11.91
N LYS A 67 -10.72 -8.87 -10.72
CA LYS A 67 -9.78 -7.86 -10.20
C LYS A 67 -8.47 -7.79 -10.98
N GLN A 68 -8.03 -8.88 -11.60
CA GLN A 68 -6.97 -8.85 -12.61
C GLN A 68 -7.38 -8.07 -13.88
N LEU A 69 -8.62 -8.24 -14.38
CA LEU A 69 -9.14 -7.48 -15.51
C LEU A 69 -9.18 -5.97 -15.20
N GLU A 70 -9.80 -5.59 -14.07
CA GLU A 70 -9.89 -4.21 -13.61
C GLU A 70 -8.49 -3.59 -13.47
N LEU A 71 -7.55 -4.29 -12.83
CA LEU A 71 -6.17 -3.85 -12.68
C LEU A 71 -5.54 -3.61 -14.05
N LYS A 72 -5.68 -4.55 -14.97
CA LYS A 72 -5.10 -4.44 -16.31
C LYS A 72 -5.68 -3.27 -17.11
N VAL A 73 -6.98 -3.00 -17.02
CA VAL A 73 -7.61 -1.83 -17.66
C VAL A 73 -7.13 -0.53 -17.02
N ALA A 74 -7.05 -0.46 -15.68
CA ALA A 74 -6.54 0.71 -14.97
C ALA A 74 -5.08 1.03 -15.32
N LEU A 75 -4.22 0.00 -15.36
CA LEU A 75 -2.84 0.12 -15.83
C LEU A 75 -2.77 0.52 -17.29
N ALA A 76 -3.60 -0.08 -18.16
CA ALA A 76 -3.65 0.28 -19.57
C ALA A 76 -3.95 1.77 -19.78
N LEU A 77 -4.81 2.37 -18.94
CA LEU A 77 -5.15 3.80 -18.96
C LEU A 77 -4.00 4.72 -18.53
N LEU A 78 -3.02 4.25 -17.75
CA LEU A 78 -1.80 5.00 -17.40
C LEU A 78 -0.81 5.12 -18.59
N ARG A 79 -0.98 4.31 -19.66
CA ARG A 79 -0.10 4.36 -20.84
C ARG A 79 -0.43 5.56 -21.73
N SER A 80 0.62 6.14 -22.33
CA SER A 80 0.52 7.27 -23.26
C SER A 80 -0.26 6.95 -24.55
N SER A 81 -0.39 5.67 -24.91
CA SER A 81 -1.23 5.20 -26.01
C SER A 81 -1.91 3.86 -25.65
N LEU A 82 -3.17 3.74 -26.07
CA LEU A 82 -3.89 2.46 -26.15
C LEU A 82 -4.31 2.30 -27.62
N THR A 83 -4.18 1.08 -28.15
CA THR A 83 -4.67 0.77 -29.49
C THR A 83 -6.19 0.52 -29.51
N ASN A 84 -6.81 0.75 -30.66
CA ASN A 84 -8.24 0.48 -30.87
C ASN A 84 -8.55 -1.00 -30.57
N SER A 85 -7.65 -1.93 -30.92
CA SER A 85 -7.80 -3.37 -30.66
C SER A 85 -7.78 -3.70 -29.16
N GLU A 86 -6.89 -3.10 -28.36
CA GLU A 86 -6.87 -3.29 -26.90
C GLU A 86 -8.14 -2.76 -26.25
N LEU A 87 -8.57 -1.54 -26.58
CA LEU A 87 -9.84 -1.00 -26.09
C LEU A 87 -11.03 -1.88 -26.48
N SER A 88 -11.03 -2.45 -27.69
CA SER A 88 -12.08 -3.37 -28.14
C SER A 88 -12.13 -4.64 -27.27
N MET A 89 -10.97 -5.22 -26.94
CA MET A 89 -10.87 -6.40 -26.08
C MET A 89 -11.26 -6.07 -24.62
N PHE A 90 -10.87 -4.91 -24.09
CA PHE A 90 -11.28 -4.46 -22.76
C PHE A 90 -12.78 -4.19 -22.67
N ILE A 91 -13.39 -3.53 -23.67
CA ILE A 91 -14.84 -3.29 -23.73
C ILE A 91 -15.60 -4.62 -23.73
N ASN A 92 -15.22 -5.58 -24.60
CA ASN A 92 -15.83 -6.90 -24.64
C ASN A 92 -15.70 -7.66 -23.30
N ALA A 93 -14.54 -7.61 -22.66
CA ALA A 93 -14.30 -8.28 -21.37
C ALA A 93 -15.05 -7.63 -20.19
N LEU A 94 -15.20 -6.30 -20.21
CA LEU A 94 -15.99 -5.57 -19.21
C LEU A 94 -17.49 -5.86 -19.34
N LEU A 95 -18.01 -6.00 -20.57
CA LEU A 95 -19.40 -6.36 -20.81
C LEU A 95 -19.74 -7.75 -20.26
N VAL A 96 -18.97 -8.79 -20.59
CA VAL A 96 -19.23 -10.16 -20.07
C VAL A 96 -19.02 -10.32 -18.56
N THR A 97 -18.28 -9.41 -17.92
CA THR A 97 -18.14 -9.34 -16.46
C THR A 97 -19.18 -8.41 -15.80
N CYS A 98 -20.13 -7.88 -16.57
CA CYS A 98 -21.18 -6.96 -16.13
C CYS A 98 -20.71 -5.61 -15.56
N HIS A 99 -19.51 -5.16 -15.91
CA HIS A 99 -19.05 -3.78 -15.69
C HIS A 99 -19.62 -2.83 -16.74
N ASN A 100 -19.64 -1.54 -16.42
CA ASN A 100 -20.04 -0.50 -17.35
C ASN A 100 -18.83 0.13 -18.07
N PRO A 101 -18.49 -0.25 -19.33
CA PRO A 101 -17.36 0.32 -20.05
C PRO A 101 -17.55 1.80 -20.45
N ARG A 102 -18.73 2.41 -20.21
CA ARG A 102 -18.94 3.86 -20.33
C ARG A 102 -18.62 4.64 -19.05
N ASN A 103 -18.43 3.96 -17.93
CA ASN A 103 -18.01 4.56 -16.66
C ASN A 103 -17.07 3.61 -15.90
N PHE A 104 -15.99 3.18 -16.53
CA PHE A 104 -14.94 2.43 -15.87
C PHE A 104 -14.13 3.38 -14.99
N TYR A 105 -14.49 3.51 -13.70
CA TYR A 105 -13.86 4.44 -12.75
C TYR A 105 -13.75 5.88 -13.28
N GLY A 106 -14.85 6.42 -13.84
CA GLY A 106 -14.89 7.75 -14.48
C GLY A 106 -14.47 7.77 -15.96
N TYR A 107 -13.87 6.71 -16.49
CA TYR A 107 -13.42 6.64 -17.89
C TYR A 107 -14.47 5.99 -18.80
N ASN A 108 -14.91 6.74 -19.82
CA ASN A 108 -15.77 6.22 -20.87
C ASN A 108 -14.92 5.59 -22.00
N LEU A 109 -14.62 4.30 -21.88
CA LEU A 109 -13.79 3.55 -22.81
C LEU A 109 -14.45 3.40 -24.19
N VAL A 110 -15.77 3.25 -24.21
CA VAL A 110 -16.59 3.15 -25.43
C VAL A 110 -16.48 4.45 -26.26
N GLN A 111 -16.67 5.61 -25.61
CA GLN A 111 -16.49 6.90 -26.27
C GLN A 111 -15.04 7.16 -26.66
N ARG A 112 -14.06 6.73 -25.85
CA ARG A 112 -12.63 6.82 -26.19
C ARG A 112 -12.31 6.05 -27.48
N LEU A 113 -12.79 4.81 -27.60
CA LEU A 113 -12.64 4.01 -28.82
C LEU A 113 -13.33 4.69 -30.01
N LYS A 114 -14.57 5.15 -29.84
CA LYS A 114 -15.34 5.84 -30.88
C LYS A 114 -14.61 7.07 -31.41
N THR A 115 -14.11 7.93 -30.53
CA THR A 115 -13.31 9.11 -30.89
C THR A 115 -12.00 8.73 -31.58
N GLN A 116 -11.23 7.76 -31.07
CA GLN A 116 -9.98 7.30 -31.72
C GLN A 116 -10.21 6.70 -33.12
N VAL A 117 -11.39 6.17 -33.42
CA VAL A 117 -11.78 5.66 -34.75
C VAL A 117 -12.26 6.77 -35.69
N GLU A 118 -12.95 7.79 -35.18
CA GLU A 118 -13.39 8.96 -35.98
C GLU A 118 -12.21 9.87 -36.34
N GLU A 119 -11.25 10.06 -35.42
CA GLU A 119 -10.06 10.92 -35.63
C GLU A 119 -8.99 10.30 -36.54
N THR A 120 -8.97 8.96 -36.70
CA THR A 120 -7.91 8.30 -37.48
C THR A 120 -8.20 8.26 -38.99
N GLN A 121 -7.30 8.87 -39.76
CA GLN A 121 -7.31 8.73 -41.23
C GLN A 121 -6.91 7.31 -41.68
N LYS A 122 -6.21 6.53 -40.84
CA LYS A 122 -5.77 5.15 -41.15
C LYS A 122 -6.93 4.15 -41.07
N PHE A 123 -6.83 3.04 -41.81
CA PHE A 123 -7.77 1.91 -41.75
C PHE A 123 -7.99 1.41 -40.31
N THR A 124 -9.25 1.12 -39.96
CA THR A 124 -9.67 0.60 -38.66
C THR A 124 -9.91 -0.91 -38.72
N HIS A 125 -9.29 -1.66 -37.80
CA HIS A 125 -9.54 -3.10 -37.67
C HIS A 125 -11.02 -3.39 -37.29
N PRO A 126 -11.75 -4.27 -38.00
CA PRO A 126 -13.20 -4.46 -37.82
C PRO A 126 -13.67 -4.83 -36.40
N LEU A 127 -12.77 -5.41 -35.58
CA LEU A 127 -13.01 -5.68 -34.15
C LEU A 127 -13.48 -4.44 -33.36
N ALA A 128 -13.08 -3.23 -33.77
CA ALA A 128 -13.55 -1.98 -33.15
C ALA A 128 -15.05 -1.75 -33.37
N TYR A 129 -15.56 -2.05 -34.57
CA TYR A 129 -16.98 -1.92 -34.88
C TYR A 129 -17.81 -3.01 -34.19
N LEU A 130 -17.26 -4.23 -34.06
CA LEU A 130 -17.86 -5.29 -33.25
C LEU A 130 -17.93 -4.90 -31.76
N ALA A 131 -16.85 -4.39 -31.17
CA ALA A 131 -16.85 -3.99 -29.75
C ALA A 131 -17.75 -2.77 -29.46
N LEU A 132 -17.83 -1.80 -30.38
CA LEU A 132 -18.80 -0.71 -30.29
C LEU A 132 -20.24 -1.25 -30.39
N CYS A 133 -20.50 -2.20 -31.29
CA CYS A 133 -21.83 -2.80 -31.41
C CYS A 133 -22.21 -3.64 -30.16
N ASN A 134 -21.29 -4.45 -29.64
CA ASN A 134 -21.46 -5.19 -28.39
C ASN A 134 -21.75 -4.27 -27.20
N ALA A 135 -21.16 -3.07 -27.18
CA ALA A 135 -21.47 -2.03 -26.20
C ALA A 135 -22.79 -1.28 -26.48
N ASN A 136 -23.58 -1.66 -27.49
CA ASN A 136 -24.74 -0.91 -27.98
C ASN A 136 -24.39 0.57 -28.25
N GLU A 137 -23.36 0.81 -29.06
CA GLU A 137 -22.89 2.15 -29.45
C GLU A 137 -23.04 2.39 -30.95
N THR A 138 -23.40 3.62 -31.33
CA THR A 138 -23.48 4.03 -32.72
C THR A 138 -22.09 4.13 -33.36
N TRP A 139 -21.94 3.56 -34.55
CA TRP A 139 -20.65 3.52 -35.24
C TRP A 139 -20.17 4.90 -35.74
N PRO A 140 -18.84 5.14 -35.73
CA PRO A 140 -18.19 6.25 -36.43
C PRO A 140 -18.57 6.37 -37.90
N SER A 141 -18.54 7.59 -38.45
CA SER A 141 -18.98 7.85 -39.84
C SER A 141 -18.23 7.03 -40.89
N LYS A 142 -16.94 6.76 -40.61
CA LYS A 142 -16.03 5.98 -41.44
C LYS A 142 -16.36 4.48 -41.52
N ALA A 143 -17.14 3.93 -40.58
CA ALA A 143 -17.28 2.49 -40.40
C ALA A 143 -17.71 1.75 -41.67
N ASN A 144 -18.68 2.31 -42.40
CA ASN A 144 -19.17 1.71 -43.63
C ASN A 144 -18.10 1.71 -44.74
N SER A 145 -17.20 2.69 -44.76
CA SER A 145 -16.06 2.74 -45.71
C SER A 145 -14.97 1.73 -45.37
N ASP A 146 -14.59 1.62 -44.09
CA ASP A 146 -13.55 0.67 -43.65
C ASP A 146 -14.04 -0.79 -43.77
N LEU A 147 -15.35 -1.05 -43.55
CA LEU A 147 -15.96 -2.37 -43.75
C LEU A 147 -16.15 -2.72 -45.24
N ASN A 148 -16.60 -1.77 -46.07
CA ASN A 148 -16.70 -1.95 -47.53
C ASN A 148 -15.33 -2.32 -48.12
N TYR A 149 -14.27 -1.60 -47.75
CA TYR A 149 -12.89 -1.88 -48.18
C TYR A 149 -12.41 -3.32 -47.87
N VAL A 150 -12.84 -3.89 -46.74
CA VAL A 150 -12.52 -5.28 -46.34
C VAL A 150 -13.35 -6.29 -47.13
N LEU A 151 -14.66 -6.09 -47.24
CA LEU A 151 -15.56 -7.03 -47.93
C LEU A 151 -15.40 -7.01 -49.45
N SER A 152 -14.98 -5.89 -50.05
CA SER A 152 -14.66 -5.77 -51.48
C SER A 152 -13.22 -6.21 -51.83
N SER A 153 -12.51 -6.89 -50.92
CA SER A 153 -11.12 -7.28 -51.12
C SER A 153 -11.02 -8.71 -51.68
N ASP A 154 -10.86 -8.82 -53.00
CA ASP A 154 -10.62 -10.09 -53.73
C ASP A 154 -9.17 -10.62 -53.55
N SER A 155 -8.55 -10.34 -52.39
CA SER A 155 -7.13 -10.60 -52.15
C SER A 155 -6.89 -12.00 -51.58
N GLU A 156 -6.05 -12.79 -52.26
CA GLU A 156 -5.74 -14.18 -51.90
C GLU A 156 -4.98 -14.36 -50.56
N TYR A 157 -4.57 -13.28 -49.90
CA TYR A 157 -3.86 -13.37 -48.61
C TYR A 157 -4.78 -13.90 -47.49
N PRO A 158 -4.42 -14.98 -46.76
CA PRO A 158 -5.30 -15.62 -45.78
C PRO A 158 -5.91 -14.68 -44.73
N PHE A 159 -5.14 -13.70 -44.24
CA PHE A 159 -5.60 -12.74 -43.23
C PHE A 159 -6.76 -11.84 -43.68
N ILE A 160 -7.02 -11.73 -45.00
CA ILE A 160 -8.15 -10.98 -45.53
C ILE A 160 -9.46 -11.71 -45.21
N LYS A 161 -9.47 -13.05 -45.24
CA LYS A 161 -10.64 -13.83 -44.81
C LYS A 161 -10.91 -13.66 -43.31
N ASP A 162 -9.87 -13.56 -42.49
CA ASP A 162 -10.00 -13.29 -41.05
C ASP A 162 -10.62 -11.91 -40.79
N LEU A 163 -10.15 -10.88 -41.50
CA LEU A 163 -10.72 -9.52 -41.44
C LEU A 163 -12.17 -9.49 -41.94
N GLN A 164 -12.48 -10.20 -43.04
CA GLN A 164 -13.83 -10.33 -43.58
C GLN A 164 -14.76 -11.02 -42.58
N ALA A 165 -14.33 -12.09 -41.92
CA ALA A 165 -15.13 -12.77 -40.90
C ALA A 165 -15.44 -11.85 -39.70
N ILE A 166 -14.47 -11.06 -39.23
CA ILE A 166 -14.70 -10.07 -38.16
C ILE A 166 -15.59 -8.90 -38.66
N ALA A 167 -15.52 -8.54 -39.95
CA ALA A 167 -16.43 -7.57 -40.56
C ALA A 167 -17.88 -8.09 -40.67
N ILE A 168 -18.08 -9.37 -41.02
CA ILE A 168 -19.38 -10.04 -41.00
C ILE A 168 -19.91 -10.13 -39.55
N LEU A 169 -19.08 -10.46 -38.56
CA LEU A 169 -19.47 -10.42 -37.14
C LEU A 169 -19.92 -9.01 -36.72
N ALA A 170 -19.17 -7.97 -37.07
CA ALA A 170 -19.54 -6.58 -36.76
C ALA A 170 -20.89 -6.19 -37.41
N LEU A 171 -21.08 -6.51 -38.70
CA LEU A 171 -22.31 -6.21 -39.43
C LEU A 171 -23.52 -6.98 -38.90
N SER A 172 -23.34 -8.27 -38.60
CA SER A 172 -24.40 -9.14 -38.05
C SER A 172 -24.90 -8.63 -36.69
N CYS A 173 -24.01 -8.06 -35.88
CA CYS A 173 -24.37 -7.48 -34.59
C CYS A 173 -25.28 -6.26 -34.73
N LYS A 174 -25.08 -5.45 -35.78
CA LYS A 174 -25.72 -4.14 -35.94
C LYS A 174 -27.12 -4.20 -36.58
N ILE A 175 -27.57 -5.35 -37.09
CA ILE A 175 -28.64 -5.43 -38.11
C ILE A 175 -29.93 -4.65 -37.74
N ASP A 176 -30.01 -3.45 -38.30
CA ASP A 176 -31.20 -2.85 -38.87
C ASP A 176 -30.89 -2.62 -40.35
N HIS A 177 -31.62 -3.29 -41.25
CA HIS A 177 -31.32 -3.38 -42.69
C HIS A 177 -31.67 -2.08 -43.48
N SER A 178 -31.67 -0.92 -42.83
CA SER A 178 -32.48 0.24 -43.22
C SER A 178 -31.75 1.32 -44.05
N SER A 179 -30.42 1.24 -44.25
CA SER A 179 -29.66 2.41 -44.76
C SER A 179 -28.63 2.24 -45.88
N GLU A 180 -28.06 1.05 -46.18
CA GLU A 180 -27.04 0.94 -47.25
C GLU A 180 -27.08 -0.38 -48.06
N TYR A 181 -27.43 -0.26 -49.35
CA TYR A 181 -27.68 -1.38 -50.26
C TYR A 181 -26.41 -2.14 -50.69
N GLU A 182 -25.36 -1.44 -51.13
CA GLU A 182 -24.14 -2.11 -51.62
C GLU A 182 -23.38 -2.83 -50.50
N LEU A 183 -23.36 -2.28 -49.28
CA LEU A 183 -22.75 -2.95 -48.12
C LEU A 183 -23.53 -4.23 -47.72
N THR A 184 -24.87 -4.21 -47.82
CA THR A 184 -25.73 -5.39 -47.60
C THR A 184 -25.49 -6.47 -48.65
N LYS A 185 -25.30 -6.08 -49.91
CA LYS A 185 -24.98 -6.98 -51.03
C LYS A 185 -23.58 -7.59 -50.90
N LEU A 186 -22.58 -6.81 -50.47
CA LEU A 186 -21.23 -7.32 -50.16
C LEU A 186 -21.28 -8.33 -49.02
N TYR A 187 -21.95 -8.00 -47.91
CA TYR A 187 -22.17 -8.90 -46.77
C TYR A 187 -22.73 -10.27 -47.21
N GLN A 188 -23.80 -10.29 -48.01
CA GLN A 188 -24.36 -11.53 -48.56
C GLN A 188 -23.38 -12.27 -49.47
N SER A 189 -22.68 -11.56 -50.36
CA SER A 189 -21.71 -12.16 -51.29
C SER A 189 -20.51 -12.78 -50.57
N THR A 190 -20.04 -12.18 -49.47
CA THR A 190 -18.95 -12.74 -48.65
C THR A 190 -19.40 -13.99 -47.90
N ILE A 191 -20.63 -14.02 -47.37
CA ILE A 191 -21.21 -15.21 -46.72
C ILE A 191 -21.30 -16.38 -47.72
N GLU A 192 -21.78 -16.13 -48.93
CA GLU A 192 -21.82 -17.15 -49.99
C GLU A 192 -20.42 -17.64 -50.39
N HIS A 193 -19.44 -16.72 -50.52
CA HIS A 193 -18.05 -17.10 -50.78
C HIS A 193 -17.46 -17.96 -49.66
N PHE A 194 -17.73 -17.62 -48.39
CA PHE A 194 -17.27 -18.42 -47.25
C PHE A 194 -17.81 -19.85 -47.34
N LYS A 195 -19.13 -20.05 -47.44
CA LYS A 195 -19.77 -21.37 -47.56
C LYS A 195 -19.18 -22.19 -48.71
N GLN A 196 -18.99 -21.56 -49.88
CA GLN A 196 -18.39 -22.19 -51.07
C GLN A 196 -16.89 -22.51 -50.93
N SER A 197 -16.19 -21.92 -49.94
CA SER A 197 -14.75 -22.10 -49.72
C SER A 197 -14.39 -23.17 -48.67
N GLN A 198 -15.35 -23.95 -48.18
CA GLN A 198 -15.10 -25.04 -47.24
C GLN A 198 -14.28 -26.17 -47.90
N PHE A 199 -13.19 -26.57 -47.26
CA PHE A 199 -12.34 -27.67 -47.70
C PHE A 199 -12.99 -29.05 -47.39
N PRO A 200 -12.54 -30.14 -48.05
CA PRO A 200 -13.09 -31.49 -47.82
C PRO A 200 -12.90 -32.03 -46.40
N ASP A 201 -11.95 -31.46 -45.64
CA ASP A 201 -11.70 -31.75 -44.21
C ASP A 201 -12.62 -30.96 -43.27
N GLY A 202 -13.53 -30.13 -43.79
CA GLY A 202 -14.43 -29.29 -43.01
C GLY A 202 -13.86 -27.91 -42.65
N SER A 203 -12.58 -27.66 -42.90
CA SER A 203 -11.90 -26.40 -42.58
C SER A 203 -12.16 -25.28 -43.59
N PHE A 204 -11.71 -24.07 -43.25
CA PHE A 204 -11.58 -22.94 -44.18
C PHE A 204 -10.10 -22.54 -44.40
N GLY A 205 -9.16 -23.46 -44.13
CA GLY A 205 -7.73 -23.36 -44.50
C GLY A 205 -6.74 -23.44 -43.33
N ASN A 206 -7.05 -22.86 -42.17
CA ASN A 206 -6.31 -23.05 -40.91
C ASN A 206 -7.26 -22.89 -39.71
N VAL A 207 -6.86 -23.27 -38.50
CA VAL A 207 -7.74 -23.25 -37.31
C VAL A 207 -8.34 -21.86 -37.01
N TYR A 208 -7.54 -20.79 -37.04
CA TYR A 208 -7.99 -19.44 -36.69
C TYR A 208 -9.02 -18.91 -37.70
N THR A 209 -8.71 -19.02 -39.00
CA THR A 209 -9.63 -18.67 -40.10
C THR A 209 -10.89 -19.52 -40.08
N THR A 210 -10.76 -20.81 -39.75
CA THR A 210 -11.89 -21.74 -39.64
C THR A 210 -12.83 -21.32 -38.50
N ALA A 211 -12.29 -21.04 -37.31
CA ALA A 211 -13.08 -20.60 -36.18
C ALA A 211 -13.74 -19.23 -36.41
N LEU A 212 -13.01 -18.26 -36.98
CA LEU A 212 -13.56 -16.94 -37.32
C LEU A 212 -14.70 -17.02 -38.34
N ILE A 213 -14.53 -17.76 -39.44
CA ILE A 213 -15.60 -17.95 -40.45
C ILE A 213 -16.78 -18.72 -39.86
N THR A 214 -16.54 -19.71 -39.01
CA THR A 214 -17.61 -20.46 -38.31
C THR A 214 -18.46 -19.53 -37.45
N GLN A 215 -17.84 -18.68 -36.63
CA GLN A 215 -18.59 -17.68 -35.85
C GLN A 215 -19.34 -16.69 -36.76
N ALA A 216 -18.75 -16.26 -37.88
CA ALA A 216 -19.38 -15.34 -38.82
C ALA A 216 -20.60 -15.95 -39.57
N LEU A 217 -20.57 -17.26 -39.85
CA LEU A 217 -21.68 -17.99 -40.46
C LEU A 217 -22.80 -18.26 -39.45
N MET A 218 -22.45 -18.66 -38.21
CA MET A 218 -23.39 -18.77 -37.09
C MET A 218 -24.07 -17.43 -36.79
N SER A 219 -23.32 -16.33 -36.74
CA SER A 219 -23.90 -15.00 -36.49
C SER A 219 -24.82 -14.48 -37.60
N SER A 220 -24.79 -15.11 -38.77
CA SER A 220 -25.60 -14.75 -39.93
C SER A 220 -26.76 -15.74 -40.15
N ASP A 221 -27.14 -16.51 -39.10
CA ASP A 221 -28.17 -17.54 -39.09
C ASP A 221 -27.99 -18.68 -40.14
N GLN A 222 -26.78 -18.84 -40.70
CA GLN A 222 -26.51 -19.80 -41.79
C GLN A 222 -26.40 -21.26 -41.31
N GLU A 223 -26.25 -21.47 -40.01
CA GLU A 223 -26.08 -22.77 -39.35
C GLU A 223 -27.18 -23.80 -39.66
N ASN A 224 -28.41 -23.35 -39.96
CA ASN A 224 -29.55 -24.21 -40.27
C ASN A 224 -29.71 -24.51 -41.78
N LEU A 225 -28.79 -24.06 -42.63
CA LEU A 225 -28.82 -24.25 -44.08
C LEU A 225 -27.96 -25.44 -44.53
N GLN A 226 -28.41 -26.19 -45.53
CA GLN A 226 -27.73 -27.41 -46.01
C GLN A 226 -26.53 -27.14 -46.95
N ASP A 227 -26.18 -25.87 -47.17
CA ASP A 227 -25.09 -25.43 -48.05
C ASP A 227 -23.73 -25.27 -47.30
N TRP A 228 -23.71 -25.38 -45.98
CA TRP A 228 -22.51 -25.45 -45.15
C TRP A 228 -22.51 -26.68 -44.24
N LYS A 229 -21.36 -27.38 -44.13
CA LYS A 229 -21.21 -28.57 -43.28
C LYS A 229 -20.62 -28.17 -41.91
N LEU A 230 -21.44 -27.59 -41.04
CA LEU A 230 -21.05 -27.24 -39.67
C LEU A 230 -20.45 -28.43 -38.91
N SER A 231 -21.03 -29.64 -39.00
CA SER A 231 -20.52 -30.83 -38.29
C SER A 231 -19.07 -31.18 -38.65
N ALA A 232 -18.71 -31.16 -39.94
CA ALA A 232 -17.33 -31.40 -40.38
C ALA A 232 -16.37 -30.30 -39.88
N THR A 233 -16.85 -29.04 -39.78
CA THR A 233 -16.05 -27.97 -39.18
C THR A 233 -15.85 -28.18 -37.67
N LEU A 234 -16.85 -28.67 -36.94
CA LEU A 234 -16.71 -29.01 -35.53
C LEU A 234 -15.76 -30.20 -35.33
N GLU A 235 -15.83 -31.24 -36.17
CA GLU A 235 -14.90 -32.37 -36.16
C GLU A 235 -13.45 -31.90 -36.35
N TYR A 236 -13.17 -31.06 -37.37
CA TYR A 236 -11.85 -30.47 -37.61
C TYR A 236 -11.35 -29.61 -36.44
N LEU A 237 -12.21 -28.78 -35.86
CA LEU A 237 -11.84 -27.94 -34.72
C LEU A 237 -11.54 -28.80 -33.48
N ILE A 238 -12.35 -29.82 -33.19
CA ILE A 238 -12.13 -30.74 -32.06
C ILE A 238 -10.85 -31.56 -32.24
N GLU A 239 -10.56 -32.07 -33.44
CA GLU A 239 -9.30 -32.77 -33.72
C GLU A 239 -8.09 -31.87 -33.47
N HIS A 240 -8.16 -30.58 -33.84
CA HIS A 240 -7.13 -29.63 -33.49
C HIS A 240 -7.03 -29.41 -31.97
N MET A 241 -8.15 -29.30 -31.25
CA MET A 241 -8.17 -29.07 -29.79
C MET A 241 -7.68 -30.26 -28.95
N ASP A 242 -7.75 -31.49 -29.46
CA ASP A 242 -7.14 -32.68 -28.82
C ASP A 242 -5.64 -32.86 -29.23
N SER A 243 -5.08 -31.98 -30.06
CA SER A 243 -3.71 -32.07 -30.58
C SER A 243 -2.64 -31.41 -29.71
N SER A 244 -1.36 -31.68 -30.02
CA SER A 244 -0.21 -31.01 -29.37
C SER A 244 0.15 -29.64 -29.98
N SER A 245 -0.65 -29.10 -30.90
CA SER A 245 -0.40 -27.78 -31.53
C SER A 245 -1.38 -26.69 -31.11
N VAL A 246 -2.25 -26.97 -30.12
CA VAL A 246 -3.16 -25.99 -29.51
C VAL A 246 -2.40 -24.83 -28.89
N ASP A 247 -2.94 -23.64 -29.10
CA ASP A 247 -2.47 -22.38 -28.53
C ASP A 247 -3.63 -21.58 -27.92
N PHE A 248 -3.32 -20.44 -27.30
CA PHE A 248 -4.34 -19.62 -26.64
C PHE A 248 -5.33 -18.98 -27.63
N LEU A 249 -4.88 -18.55 -28.80
CA LEU A 249 -5.74 -17.87 -29.78
C LEU A 249 -6.69 -18.86 -30.47
N SER A 250 -6.22 -20.05 -30.85
CA SER A 250 -7.10 -21.13 -31.34
C SER A 250 -8.12 -21.53 -30.28
N THR A 251 -7.70 -21.66 -29.01
CA THR A 251 -8.61 -21.88 -27.85
C THR A 251 -9.67 -20.78 -27.75
N TYR A 252 -9.28 -19.51 -27.71
CA TYR A 252 -10.18 -18.35 -27.58
C TYR A 252 -11.23 -18.27 -28.71
N LEU A 253 -10.82 -18.56 -29.94
CA LEU A 253 -11.73 -18.51 -31.10
C LEU A 253 -12.64 -19.74 -31.20
N THR A 254 -12.18 -20.90 -30.72
CA THR A 254 -12.92 -22.18 -30.82
C THR A 254 -13.91 -22.39 -29.67
N LEU A 255 -13.56 -22.00 -28.45
CA LEU A 255 -14.35 -22.32 -27.27
C LEU A 255 -15.80 -21.74 -27.27
N PRO A 256 -16.08 -20.53 -27.79
CA PRO A 256 -17.46 -20.05 -27.97
C PRO A 256 -18.30 -20.95 -28.90
N ILE A 257 -17.67 -21.44 -29.98
CA ILE A 257 -18.32 -22.29 -31.01
C ILE A 257 -18.79 -23.59 -30.38
N LEU A 258 -17.96 -24.23 -29.55
CA LEU A 258 -18.30 -25.48 -28.84
C LEU A 258 -19.48 -25.35 -27.87
N ASN A 259 -19.97 -24.13 -27.63
CA ASN A 259 -21.16 -23.84 -26.83
C ASN A 259 -22.30 -23.19 -27.64
N GLY A 260 -22.23 -23.22 -28.97
CA GLY A 260 -23.23 -22.60 -29.85
C GLY A 260 -23.24 -21.07 -29.83
N LYS A 261 -22.11 -20.41 -29.51
CA LYS A 261 -22.01 -18.95 -29.39
C LYS A 261 -20.89 -18.33 -30.23
N THR A 262 -20.96 -17.02 -30.36
CA THR A 262 -20.09 -16.15 -31.14
C THR A 262 -19.65 -14.94 -30.30
N LEU A 263 -18.69 -14.16 -30.80
CA LEU A 263 -18.32 -12.87 -30.19
C LEU A 263 -19.41 -11.78 -30.25
N ILE A 264 -20.56 -12.05 -30.89
CA ILE A 264 -21.74 -11.15 -30.86
C ILE A 264 -22.61 -11.43 -29.64
N ASP A 265 -22.58 -12.64 -29.07
CA ASP A 265 -23.41 -12.97 -27.90
C ASP A 265 -23.00 -12.18 -26.63
N ILE A 266 -21.89 -11.43 -26.71
CA ILE A 266 -21.50 -10.37 -25.79
C ILE A 266 -22.51 -9.20 -25.77
N SER A 267 -23.15 -8.88 -26.90
CA SER A 267 -24.24 -7.89 -26.98
C SER A 267 -25.54 -8.36 -26.29
N LYS A 268 -25.67 -9.68 -26.11
CA LYS A 268 -26.84 -10.34 -25.50
C LYS A 268 -26.65 -10.62 -23.99
N VAL A 269 -25.60 -10.08 -23.38
CA VAL A 269 -25.31 -10.25 -21.95
C VAL A 269 -26.34 -9.47 -21.12
N ASP A 270 -27.28 -10.19 -20.51
CA ASP A 270 -28.25 -9.60 -19.59
C ASP A 270 -27.68 -9.46 -18.17
N CYS A 271 -27.17 -8.27 -17.87
CA CYS A 271 -26.72 -7.89 -16.54
C CYS A 271 -27.85 -7.39 -15.61
N SER A 272 -29.13 -7.51 -15.97
CA SER A 272 -30.23 -6.97 -15.14
C SER A 272 -30.40 -7.66 -13.79
N ALA A 273 -30.13 -8.98 -13.74
CA ALA A 273 -30.30 -9.79 -12.53
C ALA A 273 -29.17 -9.60 -11.50
N ASN A 274 -27.97 -9.23 -11.94
CA ASN A 274 -26.82 -8.97 -11.09
C ASN A 274 -25.82 -8.03 -11.80
N PRO A 275 -26.17 -6.75 -11.98
CA PRO A 275 -25.24 -5.80 -12.57
C PRO A 275 -24.08 -5.62 -11.60
N ARG A 276 -22.83 -5.61 -12.08
CA ARG A 276 -21.72 -5.10 -11.26
C ARG A 276 -21.87 -3.59 -11.17
N LYS A 277 -22.75 -3.18 -10.25
CA LYS A 277 -22.66 -1.89 -9.60
C LYS A 277 -21.22 -1.73 -9.14
N HIS A 278 -20.52 -0.76 -9.72
CA HIS A 278 -19.65 0.07 -8.89
C HIS A 278 -20.54 0.49 -7.70
N GLY A 279 -20.22 -0.01 -6.51
CA GLY A 279 -21.18 -0.06 -5.39
C GLY A 279 -21.85 1.29 -5.14
N ASP A 280 -23.07 1.30 -4.59
CA ASP A 280 -24.02 2.43 -4.50
C ASP A 280 -23.53 3.69 -3.70
N ASP A 281 -22.22 3.82 -3.50
CA ASP A 281 -21.52 4.85 -2.73
C ASP A 281 -20.21 5.31 -3.43
N LEU A 282 -20.00 4.94 -4.70
CA LEU A 282 -18.79 5.33 -5.47
C LEU A 282 -18.80 6.81 -5.91
N MET A 283 -19.78 7.60 -5.46
CA MET A 283 -19.82 9.05 -5.64
C MET A 283 -18.62 9.73 -4.94
N SER A 284 -18.14 9.14 -3.83
CA SER A 284 -16.92 9.58 -3.14
C SER A 284 -15.69 9.50 -4.05
N GLU A 285 -15.45 8.35 -4.69
CA GLU A 285 -14.34 8.13 -5.63
C GLU A 285 -14.49 9.03 -6.87
N VAL A 286 -15.69 9.16 -7.44
CA VAL A 286 -15.96 10.06 -8.59
C VAL A 286 -15.68 11.52 -8.25
N ILE A 287 -16.06 11.99 -7.06
CA ILE A 287 -15.72 13.34 -6.58
C ILE A 287 -14.20 13.48 -6.35
N ASP A 288 -13.47 12.40 -6.08
CA ASP A 288 -12.00 12.36 -5.96
C ASP A 288 -11.22 12.39 -7.29
N TYR A 289 -11.86 12.05 -8.42
CA TYR A 289 -11.26 12.23 -9.75
C TYR A 289 -11.31 13.68 -10.27
N LEU A 290 -11.99 14.60 -9.57
CA LEU A 290 -12.25 15.97 -10.03
C LEU A 290 -11.41 17.05 -9.31
N GLY A 291 -10.08 17.00 -9.49
CA GLY A 291 -9.19 18.15 -9.29
C GLY A 291 -9.08 18.71 -7.86
N PRO A 292 -8.70 20.00 -7.69
CA PRO A 292 -8.63 20.64 -6.38
C PRO A 292 -10.04 20.87 -5.82
N LYS A 293 -10.17 20.88 -4.48
CA LYS A 293 -11.47 20.82 -3.78
C LYS A 293 -11.63 21.92 -2.73
N MET A 294 -12.84 22.47 -2.67
CA MET A 294 -13.31 23.37 -1.62
C MET A 294 -14.33 22.69 -0.69
N ARG A 295 -14.36 23.11 0.58
CA ARG A 295 -15.46 22.78 1.51
C ARG A 295 -16.53 23.85 1.39
N VAL A 296 -17.76 23.44 1.08
CA VAL A 296 -18.93 24.32 1.03
C VAL A 296 -19.86 23.99 2.20
N GLN A 297 -20.42 25.02 2.84
CA GLN A 297 -21.52 24.89 3.79
C GLN A 297 -22.80 25.38 3.13
N TYR A 298 -23.67 24.45 2.73
CA TYR A 298 -24.94 24.76 2.10
C TYR A 298 -26.04 24.80 3.17
N SER A 299 -26.62 25.97 3.39
CA SER A 299 -27.61 26.20 4.46
C SER A 299 -28.94 26.66 3.86
N LEU A 300 -30.03 26.00 4.26
CA LEU A 300 -31.39 26.35 3.83
C LEU A 300 -32.07 27.22 4.88
N TYR A 301 -32.68 28.31 4.42
CA TYR A 301 -33.45 29.28 5.20
C TYR A 301 -34.84 29.38 4.59
N VAL A 302 -35.89 29.40 5.41
CA VAL A 302 -37.29 29.51 4.94
C VAL A 302 -38.06 30.46 5.86
N GLY A 303 -38.30 31.68 5.38
CA GLY A 303 -38.90 32.78 6.14
C GLY A 303 -38.05 34.05 6.11
N ASP A 304 -38.54 35.10 6.77
CA ASP A 304 -37.88 36.42 6.81
C ASP A 304 -36.76 36.52 7.86
N GLU A 305 -36.74 35.59 8.83
CA GLU A 305 -35.71 35.49 9.87
C GLU A 305 -34.61 34.49 9.43
N LYS A 306 -33.34 34.83 9.69
CA LYS A 306 -32.16 34.04 9.25
C LYS A 306 -31.88 32.81 10.14
N ASP A 307 -32.93 32.16 10.62
CA ASP A 307 -32.79 30.94 11.42
C ASP A 307 -32.38 29.77 10.52
N VAL A 308 -31.24 29.17 10.86
CA VAL A 308 -30.66 28.04 10.11
C VAL A 308 -31.50 26.79 10.39
N ILE A 309 -32.37 26.43 9.44
CA ILE A 309 -33.21 25.23 9.57
C ILE A 309 -32.36 23.97 9.36
N HIS A 310 -31.48 23.97 8.36
CA HIS A 310 -30.53 22.88 8.14
C HIS A 310 -29.28 23.31 7.36
N THR A 311 -28.11 22.84 7.76
CA THR A 311 -26.82 23.06 7.08
C THR A 311 -26.14 21.74 6.77
N LEU A 312 -25.78 21.55 5.50
CA LEU A 312 -25.01 20.43 4.99
C LEU A 312 -23.58 20.88 4.68
N SER A 313 -22.56 20.20 5.20
CA SER A 313 -21.16 20.45 4.81
C SER A 313 -20.77 19.47 3.70
N LEU A 314 -20.60 20.01 2.49
CA LEU A 314 -20.17 19.29 1.32
C LEU A 314 -18.67 19.54 1.05
N ILE A 315 -18.01 18.59 0.39
CA ILE A 315 -16.67 18.76 -0.15
C ILE A 315 -16.79 18.54 -1.66
N VAL A 316 -16.47 19.58 -2.43
CA VAL A 316 -16.73 19.64 -3.87
C VAL A 316 -15.50 20.17 -4.62
N PRO A 317 -15.33 19.86 -5.91
CA PRO A 317 -14.33 20.49 -6.76
C PRO A 317 -14.43 22.03 -6.77
N GLU A 318 -13.30 22.73 -6.87
CA GLU A 318 -13.26 24.22 -6.90
C GLU A 318 -14.00 24.83 -8.10
N ASN A 319 -14.22 24.06 -9.17
CA ASN A 319 -14.97 24.50 -10.35
C ASN A 319 -16.49 24.22 -10.28
N PHE A 320 -17.00 23.61 -9.19
CA PHE A 320 -18.44 23.37 -9.05
C PHE A 320 -19.21 24.69 -8.93
N THR A 321 -20.19 24.87 -9.81
CA THR A 321 -21.17 25.94 -9.69
C THR A 321 -22.10 25.68 -8.49
N ALA A 322 -22.73 26.75 -7.98
CA ALA A 322 -23.73 26.61 -6.92
C ALA A 322 -24.90 25.67 -7.31
N PHE A 323 -25.18 25.50 -8.60
CA PHE A 323 -26.16 24.53 -9.08
C PHE A 323 -25.70 23.08 -8.85
N GLU A 324 -24.45 22.74 -9.15
CA GLU A 324 -23.91 21.39 -8.94
C GLU A 324 -23.74 21.07 -7.44
N VAL A 325 -23.53 22.09 -6.60
CA VAL A 325 -23.62 21.96 -5.14
C VAL A 325 -25.04 21.62 -4.67
N MET A 326 -26.08 22.21 -5.28
CA MET A 326 -27.48 21.89 -4.97
C MET A 326 -27.85 20.48 -5.47
N ASP A 327 -27.42 20.11 -6.68
CA ASP A 327 -27.63 18.78 -7.27
C ASP A 327 -26.99 17.67 -6.42
N LEU A 328 -25.80 17.94 -5.87
CA LEU A 328 -25.19 17.07 -4.86
C LEU A 328 -25.99 17.05 -3.55
N ALA A 329 -26.45 18.20 -3.05
CA ALA A 329 -27.18 18.29 -1.78
C ALA A 329 -28.45 17.43 -1.76
N GLN A 330 -29.26 17.45 -2.84
CA GLN A 330 -30.47 16.63 -2.93
C GLN A 330 -30.21 15.11 -2.94
N SER A 331 -29.05 14.68 -3.46
CA SER A 331 -28.63 13.27 -3.43
C SER A 331 -28.19 12.79 -2.04
N VAL A 332 -27.88 13.71 -1.12
CA VAL A 332 -27.38 13.43 0.23
C VAL A 332 -28.48 13.49 1.29
N ASP A 333 -29.44 14.42 1.15
CA ASP A 333 -30.65 14.47 1.97
C ASP A 333 -31.81 15.01 1.13
N ALA A 334 -32.90 14.24 1.02
CA ALA A 334 -34.08 14.58 0.24
C ALA A 334 -34.75 15.90 0.67
N LYS A 335 -34.45 16.44 1.87
CA LYS A 335 -34.84 17.81 2.26
C LYS A 335 -34.28 18.90 1.36
N TYR A 336 -33.30 18.62 0.51
CA TYR A 336 -32.73 19.56 -0.46
C TYR A 336 -33.22 19.35 -1.91
N GLU A 337 -34.14 18.39 -2.16
CA GLU A 337 -34.75 18.13 -3.47
C GLU A 337 -35.35 19.40 -4.08
N PHE A 338 -35.04 19.70 -5.35
CA PHE A 338 -35.39 20.98 -5.98
C PHE A 338 -35.76 20.88 -7.47
N ASP A 339 -36.80 21.62 -7.86
CA ASP A 339 -37.19 21.77 -9.28
C ASP A 339 -36.63 23.06 -9.88
N TRP A 340 -36.21 22.96 -11.14
CA TRP A 340 -35.57 24.05 -11.88
C TRP A 340 -35.92 24.00 -13.37
N LYS A 341 -35.71 25.12 -14.07
CA LYS A 341 -36.01 25.27 -15.49
C LYS A 341 -34.97 26.14 -16.20
N THR A 342 -34.58 25.78 -17.42
CA THR A 342 -33.71 26.63 -18.25
C THR A 342 -34.50 27.80 -18.84
N ILE A 343 -34.05 29.03 -18.59
CA ILE A 343 -34.60 30.27 -19.16
C ILE A 343 -33.42 31.09 -19.69
N SER A 344 -33.45 31.45 -20.98
CA SER A 344 -32.39 32.24 -21.64
C SER A 344 -30.95 31.69 -21.44
N GLY A 345 -30.80 30.36 -21.34
CA GLY A 345 -29.52 29.69 -21.09
C GLY A 345 -29.08 29.61 -19.62
N GLN A 346 -29.80 30.23 -18.69
CA GLN A 346 -29.55 30.15 -17.25
C GLN A 346 -30.52 29.16 -16.58
N LYS A 347 -30.07 28.48 -15.52
CA LYS A 347 -30.91 27.58 -14.73
C LYS A 347 -31.63 28.36 -13.63
N TYR A 348 -32.95 28.37 -13.64
CA TYR A 348 -33.80 29.04 -12.66
C TYR A 348 -34.46 28.00 -11.74
N VAL A 349 -34.08 27.98 -10.46
CA VAL A 349 -34.70 27.14 -9.42
C VAL A 349 -36.02 27.76 -8.99
N TYR A 350 -37.09 26.96 -8.94
CA TYR A 350 -38.43 27.44 -8.61
C TYR A 350 -39.15 26.62 -7.53
N GLN A 351 -38.52 25.57 -7.01
CA GLN A 351 -38.98 24.80 -5.85
C GLN A 351 -37.78 24.23 -5.10
N ILE A 352 -37.79 24.22 -3.76
CA ILE A 352 -36.85 23.44 -2.93
C ILE A 352 -37.66 22.84 -1.78
N ALA A 353 -37.39 21.59 -1.37
CA ALA A 353 -38.09 20.90 -0.28
C ALA A 353 -39.63 20.83 -0.46
N GLY A 354 -40.10 20.77 -1.71
CA GLY A 354 -41.53 20.85 -2.06
C GLY A 354 -42.17 22.24 -1.93
N ILE A 355 -41.40 23.28 -1.58
CA ILE A 355 -41.87 24.67 -1.45
C ILE A 355 -41.58 25.43 -2.75
N VAL A 356 -42.63 25.72 -3.52
CA VAL A 356 -42.57 26.49 -4.78
C VAL A 356 -42.38 27.99 -4.55
N ASN A 357 -41.83 28.68 -5.55
CA ASN A 357 -41.92 30.13 -5.69
C ASN A 357 -43.41 30.54 -5.80
N ASP A 358 -43.81 31.49 -4.96
CA ASP A 358 -45.17 32.04 -4.90
C ASP A 358 -45.08 33.57 -5.02
N PRO A 359 -45.24 34.14 -6.22
CA PRO A 359 -45.09 35.58 -6.43
C PRO A 359 -46.25 36.40 -5.88
N GLU A 360 -47.38 35.78 -5.49
CA GLU A 360 -48.51 36.48 -4.84
C GLU A 360 -48.29 36.58 -3.33
N ALA A 361 -47.72 35.53 -2.71
CA ALA A 361 -47.23 35.57 -1.33
C ALA A 361 -45.80 36.13 -1.17
N GLY A 362 -45.18 36.62 -2.24
CA GLY A 362 -43.85 37.26 -2.21
C GLY A 362 -42.66 36.30 -2.00
N LYS A 363 -42.82 35.00 -2.19
CA LYS A 363 -41.81 33.96 -1.92
C LYS A 363 -41.02 33.60 -3.18
N PHE A 364 -39.70 33.70 -3.10
CA PHE A 364 -38.79 33.33 -4.18
C PHE A 364 -37.43 32.89 -3.63
N TRP A 365 -36.83 31.86 -4.24
CA TRP A 365 -35.52 31.37 -3.84
C TRP A 365 -34.38 32.32 -4.24
N LEU A 366 -33.44 32.55 -3.30
CA LEU A 366 -32.23 33.37 -3.49
C LEU A 366 -30.99 32.60 -3.04
N LEU A 367 -29.89 32.81 -3.76
CA LEU A 367 -28.56 32.29 -3.40
C LEU A 367 -27.75 33.37 -2.67
N HIS A 368 -27.03 32.99 -1.61
CA HIS A 368 -26.17 33.90 -0.84
C HIS A 368 -24.80 33.25 -0.60
N LEU A 369 -23.73 34.04 -0.72
CA LEU A 369 -22.34 33.63 -0.48
C LEU A 369 -21.78 34.45 0.69
N SER A 370 -21.08 33.78 1.61
CA SER A 370 -20.41 34.42 2.75
C SER A 370 -18.92 34.10 2.73
N THR A 371 -18.08 35.11 2.92
CA THR A 371 -16.62 34.99 3.01
C THR A 371 -16.14 35.76 4.25
N ASN A 372 -15.29 35.14 5.06
CA ASN A 372 -14.88 35.70 6.36
C ASN A 372 -13.90 36.88 6.20
N ASN A 373 -14.19 37.98 6.89
CA ASN A 373 -13.34 39.17 6.94
C ASN A 373 -12.45 39.21 8.21
N ASN A 374 -11.32 39.91 8.09
CA ASN A 374 -10.46 40.50 9.14
C ASN A 374 -9.24 39.72 9.68
N MET A 375 -8.24 40.53 10.06
CA MET A 375 -6.91 40.23 10.67
C MET A 375 -7.05 39.91 12.18
N GLU A 376 -6.05 39.46 12.96
CA GLU A 376 -4.60 39.77 12.96
C GLU A 376 -3.74 38.65 13.67
N SER A 377 -2.50 38.95 14.09
CA SER A 377 -1.44 37.98 14.47
C SER A 377 -0.91 38.14 15.92
N PHE A 378 0.08 37.32 16.37
CA PHE A 378 1.32 37.74 17.10
C PHE A 378 2.28 36.57 17.49
N VAL A 379 3.50 36.87 17.98
CA VAL A 379 4.70 35.98 18.06
C VAL A 379 5.64 36.35 19.25
N HIS A 380 6.58 35.45 19.65
CA HIS A 380 7.90 35.64 20.35
C HIS A 380 8.11 35.01 21.77
N LEU A 381 9.32 34.71 22.29
CA LEU A 381 10.61 34.11 21.80
C LEU A 381 11.66 33.96 22.98
N ILE A 382 12.65 33.04 22.87
CA ILE A 382 14.01 33.05 23.51
C ILE A 382 14.03 32.80 25.07
N THR A 383 15.08 32.31 25.80
CA THR A 383 16.58 32.42 25.80
C THR A 383 17.33 31.12 26.24
N THR A 384 18.67 31.18 26.44
CA THR A 384 19.65 30.12 26.82
C THR A 384 20.67 30.67 27.87
N THR A 385 21.77 30.06 28.43
CA THR A 385 22.54 28.78 28.40
C THR A 385 23.54 28.76 29.62
N ILE A 386 24.39 27.71 29.84
CA ILE A 386 25.87 27.73 30.15
C ILE A 386 26.41 26.49 30.96
N LEU A 387 27.73 26.21 30.90
CA LEU A 387 28.47 24.93 31.12
C LEU A 387 29.63 24.95 32.15
N CYS A 388 30.22 23.76 32.46
CA CYS A 388 31.62 23.39 32.88
C CYS A 388 31.69 22.49 34.15
N ARG A 389 32.68 21.59 34.40
CA ARG A 389 33.94 21.16 33.71
C ARG A 389 34.43 19.75 34.17
N ASP A 390 35.53 19.26 33.61
CA ASP A 390 36.04 17.86 33.64
C ASP A 390 36.96 17.44 34.82
N CYS A 391 37.24 16.13 34.95
CA CYS A 391 38.03 15.47 36.02
C CYS A 391 39.28 14.69 35.53
N GLN A 392 40.21 14.35 36.43
CA GLN A 392 41.43 13.56 36.14
C GLN A 392 41.11 12.07 35.88
N ILE A 393 41.66 11.43 34.85
CA ILE A 393 41.34 10.03 34.50
C ILE A 393 42.43 9.06 34.96
N GLU A 394 42.05 7.96 35.60
CA GLU A 394 42.91 6.86 36.05
C GLU A 394 42.51 5.55 35.36
N THR A 395 43.48 4.80 34.83
CA THR A 395 43.27 3.64 33.93
C THR A 395 43.90 2.33 34.41
N ALA A 396 44.49 2.31 35.62
CA ALA A 396 45.10 1.10 36.17
C ALA A 396 44.03 0.12 36.71
N LEU A 397 44.28 -1.19 36.61
CA LEU A 397 43.40 -2.23 37.17
C LEU A 397 43.40 -2.29 38.70
N SER A 398 44.35 -1.62 39.35
CA SER A 398 44.39 -1.36 40.78
C SER A 398 45.27 -0.16 41.06
N GLY A 399 44.94 0.64 42.07
CA GLY A 399 45.71 1.82 42.42
C GLY A 399 45.38 2.38 43.80
N LYS A 400 46.00 3.52 44.10
CA LYS A 400 45.81 4.26 45.34
C LYS A 400 45.69 5.75 45.03
N ILE A 401 44.53 6.32 45.36
CA ILE A 401 44.30 7.76 45.33
C ILE A 401 44.65 8.30 46.72
N GLU A 402 45.58 9.24 46.79
CA GLU A 402 45.81 10.03 48.00
C GLU A 402 46.00 11.51 47.65
N ASP A 403 45.48 12.38 48.49
CA ASP A 403 45.71 13.82 48.41
C ASP A 403 45.81 14.39 49.83
N SER A 404 46.58 15.46 49.98
CA SER A 404 46.82 16.14 51.25
C SER A 404 46.82 17.65 51.04
N THR A 405 45.87 18.34 51.65
CA THR A 405 45.77 19.79 51.56
C THR A 405 46.10 20.44 52.90
N TYR A 406 46.65 21.66 52.85
CA TYR A 406 46.83 22.53 54.01
C TYR A 406 46.46 23.96 53.60
N GLY A 407 45.51 24.59 54.30
CA GLY A 407 45.05 25.94 53.95
C GLY A 407 43.65 26.27 54.45
N TYR A 408 43.14 27.41 53.98
CA TYR A 408 41.78 27.90 54.19
C TYR A 408 40.98 27.88 52.87
N GLY A 409 39.69 28.22 52.93
CA GLY A 409 38.77 28.32 51.79
C GLY A 409 38.30 26.97 51.22
N LYS A 410 37.54 27.06 50.12
CA LYS A 410 37.08 25.92 49.33
C LYS A 410 38.23 25.29 48.53
N TYR A 411 38.30 23.97 48.48
CA TYR A 411 39.11 23.20 47.56
C TYR A 411 38.33 21.95 47.13
N GLU A 412 38.41 21.61 45.86
CA GLU A 412 37.67 20.50 45.25
C GLU A 412 38.51 19.93 44.11
N LYS A 413 38.64 18.60 44.07
CA LYS A 413 39.40 17.87 43.05
C LYS A 413 38.78 16.51 42.83
N CYS A 414 38.72 16.07 41.57
CA CYS A 414 38.05 14.83 41.19
C CYS A 414 38.90 13.95 40.26
N TRP A 415 38.76 12.65 40.45
CA TRP A 415 39.35 11.57 39.66
C TRP A 415 38.23 10.69 39.07
N THR A 416 38.50 10.00 37.96
CA THR A 416 37.59 9.08 37.28
C THR A 416 38.31 7.75 37.06
N ILE A 417 37.87 6.68 37.72
CA ILE A 417 38.37 5.32 37.50
C ILE A 417 37.70 4.70 36.28
N VAL A 418 38.49 4.27 35.30
CA VAL A 418 37.99 3.57 34.10
C VAL A 418 37.88 2.07 34.38
N VAL A 419 36.69 1.63 34.78
CA VAL A 419 36.36 0.21 34.93
C VAL A 419 36.09 -0.44 33.56
N PRO A 420 36.77 -1.54 33.17
CA PRO A 420 36.47 -2.31 31.97
C PRO A 420 35.10 -3.01 32.01
N GLU A 421 34.63 -3.50 30.86
CA GLU A 421 33.41 -4.32 30.82
C GLU A 421 33.59 -5.66 31.56
N GLN A 422 32.47 -6.26 31.98
CA GLN A 422 32.41 -7.49 32.82
C GLN A 422 33.24 -7.43 34.12
N SER A 423 33.58 -6.22 34.59
CA SER A 423 34.44 -5.98 35.75
C SER A 423 33.73 -5.18 36.85
N LEU A 424 33.95 -5.58 38.10
CA LEU A 424 33.61 -4.89 39.34
C LEU A 424 34.84 -4.10 39.83
N VAL A 425 34.69 -2.84 40.25
CA VAL A 425 35.71 -2.14 41.05
C VAL A 425 35.33 -2.11 42.53
N VAL A 426 36.31 -2.37 43.38
CA VAL A 426 36.19 -2.36 44.84
C VAL A 426 37.09 -1.26 45.38
N PHE A 427 36.53 -0.39 46.24
CA PHE A 427 37.21 0.70 46.93
C PHE A 427 37.32 0.42 48.44
N SER A 428 38.44 0.83 49.04
CA SER A 428 38.73 0.70 50.47
C SER A 428 39.36 1.99 50.99
N LEU A 429 38.88 2.53 52.13
CA LEU A 429 39.40 3.75 52.72
C LEU A 429 40.51 3.43 53.75
N ASP A 430 41.76 3.40 53.28
CA ASP A 430 42.94 3.15 54.12
C ASP A 430 43.04 4.12 55.31
N SER A 431 42.76 5.41 55.09
CA SER A 431 42.72 6.43 56.14
C SER A 431 42.11 7.75 55.67
N PHE A 432 41.46 8.49 56.58
CA PHE A 432 41.07 9.88 56.37
C PHE A 432 41.22 10.68 57.66
N ILE A 433 42.27 11.50 57.71
CA ILE A 433 42.76 12.15 58.94
C ILE A 433 42.86 13.66 58.73
N SER A 434 42.49 14.44 59.75
CA SER A 434 42.70 15.88 59.81
C SER A 434 43.20 16.32 61.19
N ASN A 435 43.81 17.50 61.27
CA ASN A 435 44.32 18.05 62.53
C ASN A 435 43.25 18.68 63.45
N LYS A 436 41.96 18.59 63.08
CA LYS A 436 40.81 18.96 63.91
C LYS A 436 39.55 18.18 63.50
N VAL A 437 38.53 18.20 64.34
CA VAL A 437 37.18 17.66 64.04
C VAL A 437 36.28 18.79 63.51
N TYR A 438 35.45 18.50 62.51
CA TYR A 438 34.55 19.44 61.82
C TYR A 438 33.10 18.92 61.79
N TYR A 439 32.20 19.74 61.21
CA TYR A 439 30.89 19.26 60.80
C TYR A 439 31.02 18.38 59.54
N ARG A 440 30.05 17.47 59.32
CA ARG A 440 30.11 16.44 58.26
C ARG A 440 30.15 16.98 56.82
N ASP A 441 29.94 18.27 56.62
CA ASP A 441 29.89 18.89 55.29
C ASP A 441 31.09 19.79 54.98
N ASP A 442 31.96 20.06 55.97
CA ASP A 442 33.14 20.92 55.81
C ASP A 442 34.32 20.22 55.09
N CYS A 443 34.42 18.88 55.18
CA CYS A 443 35.44 18.09 54.48
C CYS A 443 35.02 16.63 54.33
N TYR A 444 35.03 16.12 53.09
CA TYR A 444 34.61 14.75 52.77
C TYR A 444 35.23 14.21 51.48
N VAL A 445 35.20 12.89 51.31
CA VAL A 445 35.47 12.19 50.05
C VAL A 445 34.16 11.58 49.56
N LEU A 446 33.79 11.83 48.31
CA LEU A 446 32.57 11.32 47.68
C LEU A 446 32.94 10.38 46.52
N ILE A 447 32.52 9.13 46.58
CA ILE A 447 32.63 8.16 45.48
C ILE A 447 31.27 8.08 44.79
N THR A 448 31.19 8.35 43.48
CA THR A 448 29.93 8.33 42.72
C THR A 448 30.03 7.42 41.49
N ALA A 449 29.17 6.41 41.41
CA ALA A 449 29.08 5.52 40.26
C ALA A 449 28.43 6.24 39.07
N VAL A 450 29.17 6.44 37.98
CA VAL A 450 28.74 7.27 36.83
C VAL A 450 27.48 6.71 36.13
N LYS A 451 27.23 5.40 36.23
CA LYS A 451 26.12 4.73 35.52
C LYS A 451 24.84 4.55 36.36
N THR A 452 24.95 4.47 37.68
CA THR A 452 23.80 4.27 38.59
C THR A 452 23.44 5.53 39.39
N GLY A 453 24.38 6.45 39.57
CA GLY A 453 24.21 7.64 40.42
C GLY A 453 24.40 7.37 41.91
N ASP A 454 24.67 6.11 42.32
CA ASP A 454 24.96 5.77 43.71
C ASP A 454 26.17 6.55 44.22
N SER A 455 26.03 7.21 45.37
CA SER A 455 27.09 8.03 45.96
C SER A 455 27.37 7.69 47.42
N TYR A 456 28.65 7.50 47.73
CA TYR A 456 29.16 7.06 49.03
C TYR A 456 30.05 8.16 49.59
N LYS A 457 29.66 8.75 50.72
CA LYS A 457 30.33 9.89 51.35
C LYS A 457 31.07 9.47 52.62
N PHE A 458 32.40 9.56 52.59
CA PHE A 458 33.28 9.38 53.74
C PHE A 458 33.66 10.73 54.35
N ASN A 459 33.73 10.77 55.68
CA ASN A 459 34.02 11.95 56.50
C ASN A 459 35.32 11.74 57.28
N VAL A 460 35.89 12.82 57.84
CA VAL A 460 37.10 12.74 58.66
C VAL A 460 36.89 11.83 59.88
N ASN A 461 37.83 10.90 60.10
CA ASN A 461 37.79 9.82 61.09
C ASN A 461 36.83 8.65 60.80
N ASP A 462 36.13 8.63 59.66
CA ASP A 462 35.49 7.39 59.21
C ASP A 462 36.56 6.34 58.89
N THR A 463 36.35 5.11 59.32
CA THR A 463 37.17 3.94 58.96
C THR A 463 36.23 2.85 58.45
N SER A 464 36.53 2.27 57.29
CA SER A 464 35.59 1.41 56.57
C SER A 464 35.81 -0.07 56.93
N GLU A 465 34.91 -0.66 57.73
CA GLU A 465 34.81 -2.12 57.83
C GLU A 465 34.22 -2.75 56.54
N ASP A 466 33.45 -1.97 55.76
CA ASP A 466 32.86 -2.38 54.48
C ASP A 466 33.56 -1.75 53.25
N SER A 467 33.83 -2.58 52.24
CA SER A 467 34.36 -2.13 50.94
C SER A 467 33.25 -1.60 50.03
N VAL A 468 33.39 -0.38 49.48
CA VAL A 468 32.43 0.16 48.48
C VAL A 468 32.65 -0.54 47.13
N ARG A 469 31.57 -0.90 46.44
CA ARG A 469 31.60 -1.71 45.21
C ARG A 469 30.76 -1.06 44.12
N THR A 470 31.30 -0.91 42.92
CA THR A 470 30.58 -0.32 41.78
C THR A 470 30.86 -1.09 40.47
N LEU A 471 29.86 -1.09 39.59
CA LEU A 471 29.83 -1.86 38.33
C LEU A 471 29.95 -0.96 37.09
N SER A 472 30.62 0.20 37.24
CA SER A 472 30.82 1.17 36.17
C SER A 472 32.04 2.05 36.44
N HIS A 473 32.43 2.84 35.44
CA HIS A 473 33.26 4.02 35.66
C HIS A 473 32.74 4.81 36.87
N THR A 474 33.65 5.29 37.71
CA THR A 474 33.33 5.83 39.03
C THR A 474 34.17 7.06 39.28
N THR A 475 33.54 8.17 39.66
CA THR A 475 34.24 9.38 40.07
C THR A 475 34.52 9.37 41.56
N VAL A 476 35.68 9.89 41.95
CA VAL A 476 36.07 10.12 43.34
C VAL A 476 36.35 11.61 43.47
N THR A 477 35.62 12.31 44.34
CA THR A 477 35.77 13.76 44.55
C THR A 477 36.18 14.03 45.99
N PHE A 478 37.31 14.70 46.19
CA PHE A 478 37.74 15.20 47.48
C PHE A 478 37.35 16.67 47.64
N TYR A 479 36.59 16.97 48.70
CA TYR A 479 36.07 18.30 49.01
C TYR A 479 36.56 18.78 50.37
N ARG A 480 36.91 20.07 50.47
CA ARG A 480 37.00 20.79 51.74
C ARG A 480 36.52 22.24 51.62
N ASN A 481 36.09 22.82 52.72
CA ASN A 481 35.80 24.24 52.88
C ASN A 481 36.18 24.71 54.30
N PHE A 482 37.43 25.16 54.48
CA PHE A 482 37.95 25.47 55.81
C PHE A 482 37.97 26.98 56.13
N GLN A 483 37.34 27.36 57.23
CA GLN A 483 37.30 28.75 57.73
C GLN A 483 38.63 29.22 58.36
N ASN A 484 39.61 28.33 58.55
CA ASN A 484 40.94 28.62 59.10
C ASN A 484 41.99 27.69 58.46
N TYR A 485 43.28 27.93 58.69
CA TYR A 485 44.37 27.07 58.23
C TYR A 485 44.35 25.69 58.91
N TYR A 486 43.99 24.66 58.17
CA TYR A 486 43.95 23.27 58.64
C TYR A 486 44.49 22.30 57.59
N SER A 487 44.90 21.10 58.03
CA SER A 487 45.36 20.02 57.15
C SER A 487 44.37 18.86 57.11
N ALA A 488 44.12 18.33 55.92
CA ALA A 488 43.38 17.09 55.73
C ALA A 488 44.07 16.22 54.67
N LYS A 489 44.30 14.95 55.00
CA LYS A 489 44.79 13.92 54.08
C LYS A 489 43.83 12.73 54.07
N PHE A 490 43.50 12.25 52.87
CA PHE A 490 42.85 10.95 52.70
C PHE A 490 43.73 9.98 51.92
N THR A 491 43.38 8.70 51.98
CA THR A 491 43.99 7.64 51.19
C THR A 491 42.93 6.58 50.93
N LEU A 492 42.72 6.26 49.65
CA LEU A 492 41.72 5.34 49.13
C LEU A 492 42.39 4.36 48.16
N THR A 493 42.37 3.07 48.46
CA THR A 493 42.81 2.02 47.52
C THR A 493 41.65 1.51 46.69
N TYR A 494 41.96 1.04 45.47
CA TYR A 494 40.99 0.38 44.60
C TYR A 494 41.60 -0.77 43.80
N TYR A 495 40.78 -1.76 43.46
CA TYR A 495 41.13 -2.86 42.55
C TYR A 495 39.93 -3.35 41.75
N ILE A 496 40.19 -3.98 40.60
CA ILE A 496 39.20 -4.43 39.63
C ILE A 496 39.17 -5.96 39.54
N LYS A 497 37.97 -6.56 39.42
CA LYS A 497 37.74 -8.03 39.43
C LYS A 497 36.61 -8.46 38.48
N ASN A 498 36.81 -9.54 37.72
CA ASN A 498 35.79 -10.16 36.86
C ASN A 498 34.93 -11.20 37.62
N MET A 499 33.81 -11.64 37.03
CA MET A 499 32.89 -12.63 37.62
C MET A 499 32.59 -13.81 36.67
N GLU A 500 32.32 -14.97 37.26
CA GLU A 500 31.84 -16.21 36.64
C GLU A 500 30.77 -16.84 37.57
N CYS A 501 29.82 -17.62 37.02
CA CYS A 501 28.68 -18.18 37.75
C CYS A 501 28.86 -19.67 38.10
N THR A 502 28.24 -20.13 39.20
CA THR A 502 28.59 -21.41 39.85
C THR A 502 27.45 -22.23 40.48
N ASN A 503 26.16 -21.91 40.22
CA ASN A 503 25.00 -22.61 40.82
C ASN A 503 24.06 -23.22 39.77
N GLU A 504 23.49 -24.40 40.09
CA GLU A 504 22.64 -25.18 39.17
C GLU A 504 21.23 -24.57 38.94
N ASP A 505 20.73 -23.72 39.86
CA ASP A 505 19.42 -23.03 39.76
C ASP A 505 19.49 -21.65 39.06
N SER A 506 20.54 -21.36 38.28
CA SER A 506 20.72 -20.05 37.63
C SER A 506 20.81 -20.11 36.10
N PHE A 507 20.07 -19.22 35.44
CA PHE A 507 20.13 -18.94 34.01
C PHE A 507 21.19 -17.88 33.73
N GLN A 508 22.05 -18.12 32.74
CA GLN A 508 23.13 -17.22 32.34
C GLN A 508 22.69 -16.39 31.12
N CYS A 509 22.52 -15.09 31.32
CA CYS A 509 22.31 -14.10 30.28
C CYS A 509 23.51 -14.03 29.32
N ASP A 510 23.29 -13.58 28.07
CA ASP A 510 24.37 -13.44 27.07
C ASP A 510 25.52 -12.49 27.47
N ASP A 511 25.32 -11.62 28.46
CA ASP A 511 26.37 -10.75 29.02
C ASP A 511 27.12 -11.36 30.22
N ASN A 512 26.93 -12.66 30.47
CA ASN A 512 27.42 -13.46 31.60
C ASN A 512 26.90 -13.03 32.98
N PHE A 513 25.81 -12.25 33.03
CA PHE A 513 25.03 -12.06 34.25
C PHE A 513 24.17 -13.30 34.52
N CYS A 514 23.86 -13.61 35.78
CA CYS A 514 23.11 -14.81 36.14
C CYS A 514 21.91 -14.51 37.03
N ILE A 515 20.73 -14.88 36.54
CA ILE A 515 19.44 -14.71 37.23
C ILE A 515 18.94 -16.07 37.76
N PRO A 516 18.07 -16.11 38.78
CA PRO A 516 17.42 -17.36 39.19
C PRO A 516 16.57 -17.93 38.05
N GLN A 517 16.51 -19.25 37.90
CA GLN A 517 15.70 -19.90 36.86
C GLN A 517 14.20 -19.52 36.92
N SER A 518 13.71 -19.11 38.10
CA SER A 518 12.34 -18.59 38.31
C SER A 518 12.10 -17.17 37.76
N LYS A 519 13.07 -16.57 37.09
CA LYS A 519 13.01 -15.24 36.48
C LYS A 519 13.13 -15.26 34.94
N VAL A 520 13.20 -16.46 34.36
CA VAL A 520 13.09 -16.69 32.91
C VAL A 520 11.61 -16.81 32.57
N CYS A 521 11.15 -16.14 31.51
CA CYS A 521 9.74 -16.07 31.11
C CYS A 521 8.76 -15.60 32.20
N ASP A 522 9.11 -14.61 33.03
CA ASP A 522 8.19 -14.04 34.04
C ASP A 522 7.54 -12.71 33.62
N GLY A 523 7.82 -12.25 32.40
CA GLY A 523 7.29 -11.01 31.82
C GLY A 523 8.03 -9.78 32.34
N VAL A 524 9.27 -9.96 32.76
CA VAL A 524 10.17 -8.90 33.19
C VAL A 524 11.56 -9.18 32.67
N LYS A 525 12.02 -8.30 31.79
CA LYS A 525 13.43 -8.21 31.40
C LYS A 525 14.33 -7.91 32.60
N ASP A 526 14.94 -8.95 33.17
CA ASP A 526 15.97 -8.90 34.20
C ASP A 526 17.38 -9.13 33.61
N CYS A 527 17.53 -9.84 32.47
CA CYS A 527 18.76 -9.83 31.67
C CYS A 527 18.89 -8.50 30.90
N LYS A 528 20.11 -7.94 30.85
CA LYS A 528 20.42 -6.65 30.20
C LYS A 528 19.94 -6.56 28.74
N ASN A 529 20.02 -7.65 27.97
CA ASN A 529 19.53 -7.72 26.60
C ASN A 529 18.09 -8.25 26.46
N GLY A 530 17.56 -8.96 27.46
CA GLY A 530 16.23 -9.61 27.40
C GLY A 530 16.27 -11.09 27.00
N SER A 531 17.45 -11.74 27.06
CA SER A 531 17.62 -13.17 26.72
C SER A 531 16.83 -14.15 27.61
N ASP A 532 16.39 -13.68 28.78
CA ASP A 532 15.46 -14.33 29.70
C ASP A 532 13.99 -14.34 29.24
N GLU A 533 13.63 -13.47 28.28
CA GLU A 533 12.28 -13.34 27.72
C GLU A 533 12.22 -13.76 26.23
N ILE A 534 13.36 -14.05 25.59
CA ILE A 534 13.41 -14.53 24.20
C ILE A 534 12.87 -15.96 24.11
N GLY A 535 11.75 -16.13 23.39
CA GLY A 535 11.09 -17.42 23.16
C GLY A 535 9.97 -17.76 24.16
N CYS A 536 9.64 -16.84 25.06
CA CYS A 536 8.61 -16.99 26.08
C CYS A 536 7.20 -16.60 25.57
N GLU A 537 6.13 -17.18 26.14
CA GLU A 537 4.76 -16.65 25.99
C GLU A 537 4.52 -15.51 27.01
N THR A 538 5.24 -14.40 26.84
CA THR A 538 5.15 -13.21 27.72
C THR A 538 4.58 -11.98 26.97
N GLY A 539 4.76 -10.76 27.49
CA GLY A 539 4.22 -9.53 26.91
C GLY A 539 2.69 -9.52 26.73
N VAL A 540 2.20 -8.96 25.62
CA VAL A 540 0.77 -8.90 25.28
C VAL A 540 0.18 -10.30 25.06
N LEU A 541 0.94 -11.23 24.47
CA LEU A 541 0.44 -12.55 24.08
C LEU A 541 0.03 -13.40 25.31
N ALA A 542 0.69 -13.19 26.45
CA ALA A 542 0.37 -13.82 27.74
C ALA A 542 -1.00 -13.41 28.33
N ILE A 543 -1.59 -12.31 27.87
CA ILE A 543 -2.76 -11.72 28.53
C ILE A 543 -4.03 -12.51 28.16
N GLN A 544 -4.61 -13.18 29.16
CA GLN A 544 -5.83 -13.97 29.03
C GLN A 544 -6.92 -13.24 28.24
N GLY A 545 -7.37 -13.85 27.14
CA GLY A 545 -8.40 -13.31 26.25
C GLY A 545 -7.87 -12.60 25.00
N VAL A 546 -6.56 -12.34 24.86
CA VAL A 546 -5.96 -11.71 23.67
C VAL A 546 -6.15 -12.56 22.42
N LYS A 547 -5.85 -13.87 22.51
CA LYS A 547 -5.96 -14.82 21.39
C LYS A 547 -7.40 -14.90 20.85
N GLU A 548 -8.37 -14.93 21.75
CA GLU A 548 -9.81 -14.97 21.43
C GLU A 548 -10.30 -13.62 20.92
N ALA A 549 -9.81 -12.51 21.46
CA ALA A 549 -10.13 -11.16 20.99
C ALA A 549 -9.57 -10.90 19.60
N ARG A 550 -8.33 -11.31 19.31
CA ARG A 550 -7.71 -11.24 17.99
C ARG A 550 -8.55 -11.97 16.96
N LYS A 551 -8.94 -13.22 17.27
CA LYS A 551 -9.83 -13.99 16.40
C LYS A 551 -11.18 -13.29 16.20
N ARG A 552 -11.87 -12.86 17.27
CA ARG A 552 -13.17 -12.16 17.15
C ARG A 552 -13.07 -10.88 16.32
N ALA A 553 -11.97 -10.14 16.43
CA ALA A 553 -11.74 -8.91 15.68
C ALA A 553 -11.48 -9.19 14.19
N ILE A 554 -10.71 -10.22 13.85
CA ILE A 554 -10.57 -10.71 12.46
C ILE A 554 -11.92 -11.16 11.91
N ASP A 555 -12.67 -11.98 12.67
CA ASP A 555 -13.99 -12.48 12.28
C ASP A 555 -15.00 -11.32 12.10
N TRP A 556 -14.91 -10.25 12.91
CA TRP A 556 -15.69 -9.01 12.75
C TRP A 556 -15.29 -8.27 11.47
N MET A 557 -13.99 -8.08 11.24
CA MET A 557 -13.45 -7.36 10.08
C MET A 557 -13.83 -8.04 8.76
N LYS A 558 -13.79 -9.38 8.70
CA LYS A 558 -14.25 -10.16 7.54
C LYS A 558 -15.76 -10.15 7.33
N ARG A 559 -16.56 -9.99 8.39
CA ARG A 559 -18.04 -9.88 8.28
C ARG A 559 -18.50 -8.50 7.83
N ASN A 560 -17.78 -7.45 8.22
CA ASN A 560 -18.10 -6.05 7.86
C ASN A 560 -17.36 -5.61 6.57
N ARG A 561 -17.30 -6.52 5.58
CA ARG A 561 -16.96 -6.19 4.18
C ARG A 561 -18.18 -5.57 3.50
N THR A 562 -17.96 -4.75 2.47
CA THR A 562 -19.03 -3.95 1.85
C THR A 562 -19.55 -4.56 0.55
N ASP A 563 -18.63 -5.05 -0.29
CA ASP A 563 -18.88 -6.00 -1.38
C ASP A 563 -18.33 -7.37 -0.96
N PRO A 564 -18.68 -8.50 -1.63
CA PRO A 564 -17.94 -9.74 -1.47
C PRO A 564 -16.43 -9.49 -1.55
N TRP A 565 -15.75 -9.79 -0.43
CA TRP A 565 -14.29 -9.71 -0.27
C TRP A 565 -13.66 -8.29 -0.20
N ASN A 566 -14.40 -7.17 -0.16
CA ASN A 566 -13.84 -5.80 -0.28
C ASN A 566 -14.07 -4.86 0.93
N TRP A 567 -13.11 -3.94 1.17
CA TRP A 567 -13.18 -2.83 2.16
C TRP A 567 -13.02 -1.41 1.57
N ARG A 568 -13.21 -1.21 0.26
CA ARG A 568 -13.16 0.12 -0.41
C ARG A 568 -11.82 0.86 -0.18
N ASP A 569 -11.84 2.12 0.24
CA ASP A 569 -10.63 2.92 0.47
C ASP A 569 -9.85 2.49 1.72
N ASP A 570 -10.48 1.72 2.60
CA ASP A 570 -9.85 1.07 3.75
C ASP A 570 -9.16 -0.25 3.38
N MET A 571 -9.23 -0.70 2.11
CA MET A 571 -8.54 -1.91 1.61
C MET A 571 -7.02 -1.94 1.91
N PRO A 572 -6.23 -0.86 1.72
CA PRO A 572 -4.81 -0.85 2.09
C PRO A 572 -4.60 -1.02 3.60
N ARG A 573 -5.50 -0.46 4.43
CA ARG A 573 -5.45 -0.59 5.90
C ARG A 573 -5.82 -2.00 6.34
N ALA A 574 -6.83 -2.62 5.71
CA ALA A 574 -7.28 -3.97 6.02
C ALA A 574 -6.16 -5.00 5.82
N VAL A 575 -5.50 -4.95 4.66
CA VAL A 575 -4.30 -5.74 4.33
C VAL A 575 -3.22 -5.62 5.40
N VAL A 576 -2.87 -4.38 5.78
CA VAL A 576 -1.83 -4.11 6.79
C VAL A 576 -2.19 -4.69 8.16
N ALA A 577 -3.42 -4.48 8.64
CA ALA A 577 -3.83 -5.01 9.94
C ALA A 577 -3.91 -6.54 9.97
N LEU A 578 -4.42 -7.18 8.93
CA LEU A 578 -4.59 -8.64 8.87
C LEU A 578 -3.24 -9.38 8.79
N TYR A 579 -2.25 -8.80 8.12
CA TYR A 579 -0.87 -9.28 8.15
C TYR A 579 -0.19 -9.07 9.51
N LEU A 580 -0.28 -7.86 10.09
CA LEU A 580 0.33 -7.56 11.38
C LEU A 580 -0.32 -8.37 12.54
N ALA A 581 -1.59 -8.77 12.40
CA ALA A 581 -2.25 -9.71 13.30
C ALA A 581 -1.81 -11.19 13.12
N SER A 582 -0.88 -11.47 12.19
CA SER A 582 -0.47 -12.81 11.75
C SER A 582 -1.65 -13.71 11.35
N HIS A 583 -2.64 -13.13 10.66
CA HIS A 583 -3.74 -13.87 10.04
C HIS A 583 -3.54 -14.10 8.53
N MET A 584 -2.72 -13.28 7.89
CA MET A 584 -2.35 -13.38 6.47
C MET A 584 -0.83 -13.29 6.35
N ASN A 585 -0.28 -13.90 5.30
CA ASN A 585 1.15 -13.82 4.96
C ASN A 585 1.40 -13.50 3.48
N PHE A 586 0.35 -13.44 2.65
CA PHE A 586 0.39 -13.09 1.23
C PHE A 586 1.33 -13.95 0.36
N ASN A 587 1.68 -15.16 0.82
CA ASN A 587 2.64 -16.08 0.19
C ASN A 587 2.14 -16.79 -1.09
N GLY A 588 1.02 -16.37 -1.67
CA GLY A 588 0.41 -16.95 -2.89
C GLY A 588 -0.29 -18.29 -2.71
N THR A 589 -0.34 -18.88 -1.50
CA THR A 589 -1.01 -20.19 -1.27
C THR A 589 -2.52 -20.09 -0.99
N SER A 590 -3.03 -18.88 -0.76
CA SER A 590 -4.41 -18.61 -0.31
C SER A 590 -5.12 -17.70 -1.31
N LEU A 591 -6.18 -18.21 -1.94
CA LEU A 591 -6.97 -17.49 -2.96
C LEU A 591 -7.64 -16.23 -2.40
N GLU A 592 -8.04 -16.24 -1.12
CA GLU A 592 -8.59 -15.06 -0.44
C GLU A 592 -7.51 -13.96 -0.32
N GLU A 593 -6.30 -14.34 0.10
CA GLU A 593 -5.16 -13.42 0.23
C GLU A 593 -4.69 -12.88 -1.12
N GLU A 594 -4.74 -13.69 -2.17
CA GLU A 594 -4.42 -13.26 -3.52
C GLU A 594 -5.42 -12.22 -4.04
N LEU A 595 -6.72 -12.44 -3.82
CA LEU A 595 -7.76 -11.46 -4.14
C LEU A 595 -7.59 -10.15 -3.36
N MET A 596 -7.32 -10.21 -2.05
CA MET A 596 -7.08 -9.01 -1.24
C MET A 596 -5.81 -8.24 -1.64
N ALA A 597 -4.76 -8.96 -2.03
CA ALA A 597 -3.55 -8.34 -2.55
C ALA A 597 -3.79 -7.67 -3.92
N LYS A 598 -4.56 -8.28 -4.81
CA LYS A 598 -4.94 -7.69 -6.11
C LYS A 598 -5.91 -6.52 -5.98
N GLN A 599 -6.83 -6.53 -5.00
CA GLN A 599 -7.66 -5.37 -4.67
C GLN A 599 -6.83 -4.18 -4.16
N ALA A 600 -5.81 -4.43 -3.33
CA ALA A 600 -4.89 -3.39 -2.89
C ALA A 600 -4.04 -2.85 -4.05
N GLU A 601 -3.47 -3.72 -4.90
CA GLU A 601 -2.71 -3.34 -6.10
C GLU A 601 -3.57 -2.50 -7.08
N LEU A 602 -4.82 -2.91 -7.33
CA LEU A 602 -5.81 -2.16 -8.10
C LEU A 602 -6.07 -0.77 -7.51
N LYS A 603 -6.29 -0.65 -6.20
CA LYS A 603 -6.52 0.66 -5.55
C LYS A 603 -5.32 1.60 -5.71
N VAL A 604 -4.08 1.10 -5.74
CA VAL A 604 -2.89 1.93 -6.06
C VAL A 604 -2.86 2.33 -7.54
N ALA A 605 -3.17 1.42 -8.47
CA ALA A 605 -3.21 1.71 -9.91
C ALA A 605 -4.29 2.76 -10.25
N LEU A 606 -5.50 2.61 -9.69
CA LEU A 606 -6.59 3.58 -9.81
C LEU A 606 -6.26 4.93 -9.16
N ALA A 607 -5.55 4.92 -8.04
CA ALA A 607 -5.09 6.14 -7.38
C ALA A 607 -4.11 6.93 -8.26
N LEU A 608 -3.20 6.26 -8.99
CA LEU A 608 -2.23 6.91 -9.88
C LEU A 608 -2.86 7.62 -11.10
N LEU A 609 -4.10 7.29 -11.46
CA LEU A 609 -4.86 7.99 -12.49
C LEU A 609 -5.35 9.39 -12.03
N ARG A 610 -5.35 9.68 -10.72
CA ARG A 610 -5.71 11.00 -10.18
C ARG A 610 -4.57 12.01 -10.35
N SER A 611 -4.92 13.26 -10.62
CA SER A 611 -3.96 14.36 -10.85
C SER A 611 -3.12 14.72 -9.63
N SER A 612 -3.63 14.46 -8.42
CA SER A 612 -2.94 14.65 -7.15
C SER A 612 -3.05 13.39 -6.27
N LEU A 613 -2.09 13.23 -5.37
CA LEU A 613 -2.07 12.22 -4.31
C LEU A 613 -1.52 12.88 -3.05
N THR A 614 -2.16 12.65 -1.90
CA THR A 614 -1.66 13.15 -0.63
C THR A 614 -0.53 12.27 -0.08
N ASN A 615 0.34 12.89 0.74
CA ASN A 615 1.41 12.17 1.43
C ASN A 615 0.85 10.99 2.26
N SER A 616 -0.32 11.18 2.89
CA SER A 616 -0.98 10.14 3.70
C SER A 616 -1.44 8.95 2.86
N GLU A 617 -2.01 9.16 1.68
CA GLU A 617 -2.42 8.08 0.77
C GLU A 617 -1.23 7.30 0.25
N LEU A 618 -0.20 7.98 -0.28
CA LEU A 618 1.02 7.32 -0.71
C LEU A 618 1.66 6.51 0.42
N SER A 619 1.62 7.01 1.65
CA SER A 619 2.12 6.28 2.83
C SER A 619 1.33 5.00 3.10
N MET A 620 -0.01 5.04 2.98
CA MET A 620 -0.87 3.87 3.15
C MET A 620 -0.70 2.86 2.01
N PHE A 621 -0.55 3.32 0.76
CA PHE A 621 -0.26 2.48 -0.39
C PHE A 621 1.13 1.82 -0.29
N ILE A 622 2.18 2.55 0.06
CA ILE A 622 3.53 2.00 0.28
C ILE A 622 3.50 0.91 1.36
N ASN A 623 2.87 1.17 2.50
CA ASN A 623 2.75 0.18 3.58
C ASN A 623 1.97 -1.09 3.15
N ALA A 624 0.88 -0.95 2.37
CA ALA A 624 0.11 -2.08 1.87
C ALA A 624 0.84 -2.89 0.78
N LEU A 625 1.61 -2.23 -0.09
CA LEU A 625 2.44 -2.90 -1.09
C LEU A 625 3.58 -3.69 -0.43
N LEU A 626 4.26 -3.11 0.55
CA LEU A 626 5.27 -3.81 1.36
C LEU A 626 4.68 -5.04 2.06
N VAL A 627 3.52 -4.91 2.70
CA VAL A 627 2.82 -6.02 3.36
C VAL A 627 2.39 -7.12 2.37
N THR A 628 2.03 -6.76 1.15
CA THR A 628 1.69 -7.73 0.09
C THR A 628 2.91 -8.18 -0.71
N CYS A 629 4.14 -7.81 -0.32
CA CYS A 629 5.39 -8.09 -1.02
C CYS A 629 5.50 -7.58 -2.47
N HIS A 630 4.64 -6.64 -2.89
CA HIS A 630 4.80 -5.88 -4.13
C HIS A 630 5.84 -4.76 -3.94
N ASN A 631 6.65 -4.46 -4.95
CA ASN A 631 7.71 -3.44 -4.81
C ASN A 631 7.21 -2.01 -5.06
N PRO A 632 7.13 -1.11 -4.05
CA PRO A 632 6.65 0.26 -4.21
C PRO A 632 7.65 1.20 -4.93
N ARG A 633 8.88 0.76 -5.22
CA ARG A 633 9.87 1.53 -6.00
C ARG A 633 9.77 1.31 -7.51
N HIS A 634 9.13 0.23 -7.96
CA HIS A 634 9.00 -0.13 -9.38
C HIS A 634 7.55 -0.38 -9.81
N PHE A 635 6.57 0.04 -8.99
CA PHE A 635 5.13 -0.19 -9.16
C PHE A 635 4.64 0.26 -10.53
N TYR A 636 4.60 -0.67 -11.49
CA TYR A 636 4.30 -0.39 -12.91
C TYR A 636 5.04 0.85 -13.42
N GLY A 637 6.35 0.89 -13.17
CA GLY A 637 7.26 1.98 -13.52
C GLY A 637 7.26 3.18 -12.58
N ASN A 638 6.28 3.30 -11.68
CA ASN A 638 6.19 4.39 -10.72
C ASN A 638 7.00 4.08 -9.44
N ASN A 639 7.93 4.97 -9.10
CA ASN A 639 8.63 4.93 -7.82
C ASN A 639 7.86 5.74 -6.77
N LEU A 640 6.92 5.08 -6.08
CA LEU A 640 6.02 5.70 -5.11
C LEU A 640 6.77 6.21 -3.88
N VAL A 641 7.82 5.50 -3.47
CA VAL A 641 8.70 5.87 -2.35
C VAL A 641 9.44 7.18 -2.66
N LYS A 642 10.01 7.30 -3.87
CA LYS A 642 10.64 8.54 -4.36
C LYS A 642 9.62 9.67 -4.50
N ARG A 643 8.42 9.40 -5.04
CA ARG A 643 7.32 10.38 -5.16
C ARG A 643 6.91 10.95 -3.79
N LEU A 644 6.70 10.08 -2.79
CA LEU A 644 6.41 10.50 -1.42
C LEU A 644 7.56 11.35 -0.85
N LYS A 645 8.81 10.90 -1.00
CA LYS A 645 9.98 11.65 -0.51
C LYS A 645 10.05 13.06 -1.09
N THR A 646 9.90 13.19 -2.42
CA THR A 646 9.92 14.50 -3.10
C THR A 646 8.73 15.39 -2.69
N GLN A 647 7.51 14.86 -2.58
CA GLN A 647 6.37 15.65 -2.07
C GLN A 647 6.56 16.11 -0.62
N VAL A 648 7.29 15.35 0.21
CA VAL A 648 7.67 15.78 1.56
C VAL A 648 8.79 16.84 1.55
N GLU A 649 9.72 16.77 0.60
CA GLU A 649 10.80 17.76 0.42
C GLU A 649 10.28 19.10 -0.13
N GLU A 650 9.29 19.07 -1.03
CA GLU A 650 8.68 20.27 -1.65
C GLU A 650 7.64 20.97 -0.76
N THR A 651 7.11 20.31 0.27
CA THR A 651 6.05 20.89 1.12
C THR A 651 6.60 21.88 2.14
N LEU A 652 6.17 23.14 2.06
CA LEU A 652 6.52 24.21 3.01
C LEU A 652 5.90 24.03 4.41
N ASN A 653 4.84 23.22 4.53
CA ASN A 653 4.17 22.93 5.79
C ASN A 653 4.77 21.69 6.48
N SER A 654 4.57 21.60 7.80
CA SER A 654 4.89 20.42 8.60
C SER A 654 4.15 19.17 8.09
N THR A 655 4.86 18.04 8.08
CA THR A 655 4.47 16.78 7.46
C THR A 655 3.87 15.82 8.47
N HIS A 656 2.75 15.21 8.13
CA HIS A 656 2.13 14.17 8.94
C HIS A 656 3.10 12.97 9.15
N PRO A 657 3.40 12.54 10.40
CA PRO A 657 4.46 11.57 10.69
C PRO A 657 4.35 10.20 9.99
N LEU A 658 3.14 9.81 9.57
CA LEU A 658 2.90 8.62 8.75
C LEU A 658 3.77 8.57 7.48
N ALA A 659 4.15 9.73 6.91
CA ALA A 659 5.06 9.79 5.77
C ALA A 659 6.49 9.35 6.13
N TYR A 660 7.01 9.78 7.28
CA TYR A 660 8.33 9.36 7.75
C TYR A 660 8.31 7.88 8.18
N LEU A 661 7.22 7.41 8.76
CA LEU A 661 7.02 5.98 9.04
C LEU A 661 7.00 5.15 7.75
N ALA A 662 6.24 5.53 6.72
CA ALA A 662 6.19 4.80 5.45
C ALA A 662 7.52 4.83 4.67
N LEU A 663 8.25 5.96 4.69
CA LEU A 663 9.61 6.02 4.16
C LEU A 663 10.55 5.09 4.94
N CYS A 664 10.46 5.07 6.28
CA CYS A 664 11.26 4.17 7.09
C CYS A 664 10.91 2.68 6.85
N ASN A 665 9.62 2.32 6.81
CA ASN A 665 9.15 0.98 6.48
C ASN A 665 9.63 0.52 5.10
N ALA A 666 9.73 1.43 4.12
CA ALA A 666 10.32 1.16 2.81
C ALA A 666 11.87 1.11 2.81
N ASN A 667 12.54 1.21 3.96
CA ASN A 667 13.99 1.39 4.09
C ASN A 667 14.51 2.55 3.21
N GLU A 668 13.89 3.72 3.32
CA GLU A 668 14.26 4.93 2.60
C GLU A 668 14.86 6.01 3.52
N THR A 669 15.82 6.76 2.98
CA THR A 669 16.45 7.90 3.61
C THR A 669 15.47 9.07 3.77
N TRP A 670 15.26 9.53 5.01
CA TRP A 670 14.37 10.66 5.30
C TRP A 670 14.85 12.00 4.69
N PRO A 671 13.91 12.87 4.26
CA PRO A 671 14.15 14.28 3.95
C PRO A 671 14.87 15.05 5.07
N ALA A 672 15.68 16.04 4.69
CA ALA A 672 16.42 16.86 5.66
C ALA A 672 15.54 17.58 6.69
N LYS A 673 14.29 17.93 6.32
CA LYS A 673 13.33 18.58 7.22
C LYS A 673 12.71 17.65 8.27
N ALA A 674 12.81 16.33 8.11
CA ALA A 674 12.14 15.36 9.00
C ALA A 674 12.47 15.55 10.50
N ASN A 675 13.70 15.96 10.80
CA ASN A 675 14.12 16.25 12.17
C ASN A 675 13.54 17.55 12.74
N SER A 676 13.07 18.50 11.91
CA SER A 676 12.27 19.63 12.39
C SER A 676 10.84 19.15 12.62
N ASP A 677 10.17 18.68 11.56
CA ASP A 677 8.76 18.26 11.58
C ASP A 677 8.44 17.32 12.77
N LEU A 678 9.30 16.35 13.07
CA LEU A 678 9.11 15.42 14.20
C LEU A 678 9.40 16.06 15.57
N ASN A 679 10.42 16.92 15.69
CA ASN A 679 10.71 17.62 16.95
C ASN A 679 9.65 18.69 17.27
N ASP A 680 9.12 19.37 16.26
CA ASP A 680 8.04 20.36 16.39
C ASP A 680 6.73 19.70 16.89
N ILE A 681 6.51 18.43 16.54
CA ILE A 681 5.39 17.61 17.05
C ILE A 681 5.66 17.08 18.46
N LEU A 682 6.87 16.54 18.74
CA LEU A 682 7.22 15.97 20.05
C LEU A 682 7.39 17.02 21.15
N SER A 683 7.77 18.26 20.80
CA SER A 683 7.85 19.39 21.74
C SER A 683 6.54 20.18 21.90
N SER A 684 5.45 19.72 21.27
CA SER A 684 4.14 20.38 21.40
C SER A 684 3.46 20.06 22.73
N ASP A 685 3.52 20.99 23.68
CA ASP A 685 2.77 20.98 24.95
C ASP A 685 1.26 21.27 24.78
N SER A 686 0.71 21.11 23.57
CA SER A 686 -0.67 21.49 23.25
C SER A 686 -1.70 20.49 23.78
N GLU A 687 -2.71 20.97 24.49
CA GLU A 687 -3.74 20.14 25.14
C GLU A 687 -4.70 19.43 24.16
N TYR A 688 -4.68 19.77 22.86
CA TYR A 688 -5.58 19.19 21.87
C TYR A 688 -5.37 17.66 21.73
N PRO A 689 -6.43 16.82 21.84
CA PRO A 689 -6.28 15.37 21.86
C PRO A 689 -5.48 14.76 20.70
N PHE A 690 -5.66 15.29 19.48
CA PHE A 690 -4.98 14.78 18.27
C PHE A 690 -3.46 14.96 18.28
N ILE A 691 -2.91 15.85 19.12
CA ILE A 691 -1.46 16.06 19.25
C ILE A 691 -0.80 14.79 19.80
N LYS A 692 -1.49 14.07 20.70
CA LYS A 692 -1.01 12.78 21.24
C LYS A 692 -1.01 11.67 20.18
N ASP A 693 -1.97 11.70 19.26
CA ASP A 693 -2.04 10.77 18.12
C ASP A 693 -0.87 11.04 17.15
N LEU A 694 -0.57 12.31 16.85
CA LEU A 694 0.58 12.72 16.05
C LEU A 694 1.91 12.37 16.73
N GLN A 695 2.03 12.61 18.04
CA GLN A 695 3.21 12.23 18.83
C GLN A 695 3.42 10.71 18.83
N ALA A 696 2.35 9.91 18.95
CA ALA A 696 2.46 8.45 18.86
C ALA A 696 2.94 7.98 17.48
N MET A 697 2.46 8.60 16.38
CA MET A 697 2.98 8.31 15.03
C MET A 697 4.42 8.81 14.82
N ALA A 698 4.82 9.91 15.47
CA ALA A 698 6.21 10.39 15.46
C ALA A 698 7.15 9.44 16.22
N ILE A 699 6.71 8.89 17.35
CA ILE A 699 7.43 7.84 18.08
C ILE A 699 7.55 6.57 17.21
N LEU A 700 6.47 6.10 16.56
CA LEU A 700 6.54 4.95 15.63
C LEU A 700 7.58 5.16 14.52
N ALA A 701 7.60 6.35 13.90
CA ALA A 701 8.58 6.70 12.86
C ALA A 701 10.02 6.70 13.41
N LEU A 702 10.25 7.28 14.59
CA LEU A 702 11.56 7.33 15.23
C LEU A 702 12.04 5.97 15.74
N SER A 703 11.15 5.14 16.32
CA SER A 703 11.46 3.76 16.69
C SER A 703 11.97 2.99 15.48
N CYS A 704 11.26 3.08 14.34
CA CYS A 704 11.69 2.46 13.09
C CYS A 704 13.07 2.98 12.64
N LYS A 705 13.33 4.28 12.78
CA LYS A 705 14.59 4.87 12.36
C LYS A 705 15.78 4.47 13.24
N ILE A 706 15.55 4.29 14.55
CA ILE A 706 16.53 3.81 15.52
C ILE A 706 16.88 2.33 15.26
N ASP A 707 15.88 1.49 15.01
CA ASP A 707 16.02 0.06 14.66
C ASP A 707 16.91 -0.16 13.43
N GLN A 708 16.84 0.75 12.44
CA GLN A 708 17.68 0.74 11.24
C GLN A 708 19.11 1.30 11.45
N SER A 709 19.40 1.99 12.55
CA SER A 709 20.69 2.66 12.77
C SER A 709 21.59 1.86 13.71
N THR A 710 22.40 0.96 13.14
CA THR A 710 23.37 0.14 13.90
C THR A 710 24.49 0.95 14.58
N TYR A 711 24.69 2.21 14.20
CA TYR A 711 25.60 3.17 14.85
C TYR A 711 25.00 4.58 14.86
N LEU A 712 24.43 5.00 15.99
CA LEU A 712 24.07 6.39 16.27
C LEU A 712 25.31 7.13 16.79
N ASN A 713 25.72 8.20 16.11
CA ASN A 713 26.97 8.90 16.45
C ASN A 713 27.00 10.40 16.04
N ASN A 714 25.86 10.98 15.61
CA ASN A 714 25.79 12.40 15.25
C ASN A 714 25.07 13.24 16.32
N SER A 715 25.63 14.42 16.61
CA SER A 715 25.09 15.36 17.62
C SER A 715 23.68 15.90 17.33
N ARG A 716 23.21 15.83 16.07
CA ARG A 716 21.83 16.20 15.70
C ARG A 716 20.79 15.11 16.02
N GLU A 717 21.20 13.86 16.20
CA GLU A 717 20.32 12.74 16.55
C GLU A 717 19.97 12.77 18.05
N LEU A 718 20.85 13.36 18.87
CA LEU A 718 20.76 13.40 20.34
C LEU A 718 19.54 14.19 20.85
N THR A 719 19.15 15.28 20.17
CA THR A 719 17.96 16.08 20.51
C THR A 719 16.67 15.29 20.25
N ASN A 720 16.59 14.63 19.09
CA ASN A 720 15.47 13.74 18.75
C ASN A 720 15.35 12.61 19.78
N LEU A 721 16.47 11.97 20.17
CA LEU A 721 16.49 10.91 21.17
C LEU A 721 15.98 11.39 22.55
N THR A 722 16.31 12.63 22.92
CA THR A 722 15.88 13.23 24.19
C THR A 722 14.37 13.49 24.20
N LEU A 723 13.81 14.05 23.12
CA LEU A 723 12.37 14.26 22.96
C LEU A 723 11.61 12.93 22.82
N TYR A 724 12.16 11.97 22.10
CA TYR A 724 11.63 10.61 21.98
C TYR A 724 11.46 9.95 23.36
N HIS A 725 12.53 9.91 24.16
CA HIS A 725 12.47 9.34 25.50
C HIS A 725 11.58 10.15 26.46
N SER A 726 11.54 11.48 26.38
CA SER A 726 10.65 12.28 27.24
C SER A 726 9.18 12.05 26.92
N THR A 727 8.80 11.95 25.63
CA THR A 727 7.43 11.64 25.19
C THR A 727 7.02 10.21 25.57
N VAL A 728 7.88 9.22 25.38
CA VAL A 728 7.62 7.82 25.81
C VAL A 728 7.40 7.73 27.33
N GLN A 729 8.18 8.48 28.12
CA GLN A 729 7.99 8.57 29.58
C GLN A 729 6.77 9.43 29.97
N HIS A 730 6.36 10.40 29.14
CA HIS A 730 5.12 11.16 29.32
C HIS A 730 3.89 10.27 29.11
N PHE A 731 3.85 9.49 28.01
CA PHE A 731 2.76 8.55 27.72
C PHE A 731 2.51 7.60 28.91
N LYS A 732 3.55 6.95 29.44
CA LYS A 732 3.42 6.07 30.62
C LYS A 732 2.88 6.77 31.86
N LYS A 733 3.16 8.07 32.04
CA LYS A 733 2.65 8.88 33.17
C LYS A 733 1.19 9.30 33.02
N ILE A 734 0.69 9.52 31.80
CA ILE A 734 -0.70 9.95 31.55
C ILE A 734 -1.71 8.79 31.44
N GLN A 735 -1.30 7.55 31.71
CA GLN A 735 -2.17 6.38 31.68
C GLN A 735 -3.30 6.49 32.73
N PHE A 736 -4.56 6.42 32.29
CA PHE A 736 -5.73 6.44 33.17
C PHE A 736 -5.84 5.15 34.00
N ARG A 737 -6.66 5.20 35.06
CA ARG A 737 -6.86 4.07 36.00
C ARG A 737 -7.49 2.84 35.36
N ASP A 738 -8.20 2.99 34.25
CA ASP A 738 -8.78 1.90 33.46
C ASP A 738 -7.81 1.30 32.42
N GLY A 739 -6.60 1.87 32.29
CA GLY A 739 -5.58 1.47 31.32
C GLY A 739 -5.62 2.26 30.01
N SER A 740 -6.58 3.15 29.80
CA SER A 740 -6.67 3.98 28.59
C SER A 740 -5.67 5.15 28.59
N PHE A 741 -5.52 5.77 27.42
CA PHE A 741 -4.82 7.06 27.25
C PHE A 741 -5.75 8.17 26.74
N GLY A 742 -7.07 7.92 26.75
CA GLY A 742 -8.09 8.81 26.18
C GLY A 742 -9.21 8.00 25.52
N ASN A 743 -9.45 8.24 24.23
CA ASN A 743 -10.35 7.42 23.41
C ASN A 743 -9.65 6.11 22.96
N VAL A 744 -10.37 5.23 22.24
CA VAL A 744 -9.85 3.94 21.76
C VAL A 744 -8.71 4.09 20.74
N TYR A 745 -8.79 5.03 19.80
CA TYR A 745 -7.78 5.24 18.76
C TYR A 745 -6.47 5.77 19.35
N THR A 746 -6.53 6.80 20.20
CA THR A 746 -5.38 7.34 20.93
C THR A 746 -4.77 6.29 21.86
N THR A 747 -5.60 5.47 22.50
CA THR A 747 -5.11 4.36 23.33
C THR A 747 -4.36 3.33 22.47
N ALA A 748 -4.88 2.97 21.30
CA ALA A 748 -4.23 2.03 20.40
C ALA A 748 -2.93 2.60 19.79
N LEU A 749 -2.92 3.86 19.32
CA LEU A 749 -1.72 4.51 18.77
C LEU A 749 -0.59 4.61 19.80
N ILE A 750 -0.89 5.08 21.02
CA ILE A 750 0.12 5.14 22.10
C ILE A 750 0.60 3.74 22.48
N THR A 751 -0.29 2.73 22.48
CA THR A 751 0.11 1.34 22.74
C THR A 751 1.08 0.82 21.67
N GLN A 752 0.80 1.04 20.39
CA GLN A 752 1.73 0.67 19.31
C GLN A 752 3.08 1.41 19.44
N ALA A 753 3.07 2.69 19.81
CA ALA A 753 4.27 3.49 20.00
C ALA A 753 5.12 3.03 21.22
N LEU A 754 4.48 2.53 22.28
CA LEU A 754 5.17 1.93 23.43
C LEU A 754 5.75 0.54 23.09
N LEU A 755 5.01 -0.28 22.34
CA LEU A 755 5.53 -1.56 21.82
C LEU A 755 6.74 -1.33 20.89
N SER A 756 6.65 -0.40 19.93
CA SER A 756 7.76 -0.06 19.03
C SER A 756 8.98 0.51 19.76
N SER A 757 8.78 1.12 20.94
CA SER A 757 9.85 1.62 21.80
C SER A 757 10.49 0.56 22.70
N GLY A 758 10.03 -0.70 22.67
CA GLY A 758 10.54 -1.77 23.53
C GLY A 758 10.12 -1.63 25.00
N GLU A 759 8.96 -1.02 25.27
CA GLU A 759 8.47 -0.74 26.62
C GLU A 759 7.55 -1.84 27.19
N GLU A 760 7.37 -2.96 26.47
CA GLU A 760 6.41 -4.03 26.78
C GLU A 760 6.60 -4.64 28.18
N ASP A 761 7.85 -4.93 28.57
CA ASP A 761 8.21 -5.51 29.88
C ASP A 761 8.43 -4.43 30.97
N ASN A 762 8.18 -3.15 30.67
CA ASN A 762 8.46 -2.07 31.62
C ASN A 762 7.37 -1.99 32.69
N LYS A 763 7.74 -2.39 33.93
CA LYS A 763 6.94 -2.27 35.17
C LYS A 763 6.25 -0.90 35.40
N ASN A 764 6.71 0.18 34.75
CA ASN A 764 6.09 1.50 34.84
C ASN A 764 4.88 1.71 33.89
N TRP A 765 4.60 0.79 32.97
CA TRP A 765 3.40 0.78 32.13
C TRP A 765 2.45 -0.33 32.56
N LYS A 766 1.16 -0.03 32.78
CA LYS A 766 0.17 -1.05 33.13
C LYS A 766 -0.38 -1.71 31.86
N LEU A 767 0.48 -2.39 31.10
CA LEU A 767 0.15 -3.07 29.84
C LEU A 767 -1.13 -3.91 29.96
N ASN A 768 -1.21 -4.73 31.01
CA ASN A 768 -2.35 -5.61 31.30
C ASN A 768 -3.69 -4.85 31.40
N ALA A 769 -3.69 -3.62 31.91
CA ALA A 769 -4.88 -2.77 31.97
C ALA A 769 -5.23 -2.20 30.59
N THR A 770 -4.24 -1.69 29.83
CA THR A 770 -4.44 -1.18 28.47
C THR A 770 -5.01 -2.24 27.53
N ILE A 771 -4.46 -3.46 27.55
CA ILE A 771 -4.93 -4.56 26.72
C ILE A 771 -6.34 -4.99 27.13
N LYS A 772 -6.66 -5.04 28.44
CA LYS A 772 -8.04 -5.31 28.91
C LYS A 772 -9.03 -4.21 28.50
N TYR A 773 -8.62 -2.94 28.50
CA TYR A 773 -9.42 -1.84 27.97
C TYR A 773 -9.67 -2.03 26.46
N LEU A 774 -8.64 -2.28 25.66
CA LEU A 774 -8.78 -2.48 24.22
C LEU A 774 -9.66 -3.70 23.89
N ILE A 775 -9.47 -4.84 24.56
CA ILE A 775 -10.36 -6.01 24.43
C ILE A 775 -11.81 -5.66 24.79
N LYS A 776 -12.03 -4.87 25.84
CA LYS A 776 -13.38 -4.43 26.25
C LYS A 776 -14.04 -3.57 25.17
N GLN A 777 -13.30 -2.60 24.59
CA GLN A 777 -13.82 -1.78 23.49
C GLN A 777 -14.10 -2.63 22.25
N MET A 778 -13.21 -3.56 21.89
CA MET A 778 -13.35 -4.52 20.77
C MET A 778 -14.49 -5.55 20.93
N ASN A 779 -15.14 -5.61 22.10
CA ASN A 779 -16.36 -6.41 22.33
C ASN A 779 -17.63 -5.53 22.46
N SER A 780 -17.54 -4.22 22.27
CA SER A 780 -18.66 -3.28 22.38
C SER A 780 -19.53 -3.22 21.12
N SER A 781 -20.69 -2.57 21.21
CA SER A 781 -21.52 -2.24 20.06
C SER A 781 -21.06 -1.01 19.27
N SER A 782 -19.97 -0.34 19.68
CA SER A 782 -19.39 0.84 19.03
C SER A 782 -17.99 0.57 18.48
N VAL A 783 -17.75 -0.67 18.02
CA VAL A 783 -16.55 -1.03 17.25
C VAL A 783 -16.72 -0.56 15.81
N ASP A 784 -15.67 0.01 15.24
CA ASP A 784 -15.59 0.47 13.87
C ASP A 784 -14.31 -0.05 13.18
N PHE A 785 -14.17 0.27 11.90
CA PHE A 785 -13.01 -0.18 11.12
C PHE A 785 -11.68 0.39 11.66
N LEU A 786 -11.63 1.67 12.04
CA LEU A 786 -10.40 2.36 12.41
C LEU A 786 -9.86 1.88 13.77
N SER A 787 -10.75 1.72 14.75
CA SER A 787 -10.44 1.12 16.05
C SER A 787 -10.00 -0.34 15.91
N THR A 788 -10.64 -1.10 15.02
CA THR A 788 -10.21 -2.48 14.68
C THR A 788 -8.82 -2.50 14.04
N TYR A 789 -8.59 -1.69 13.01
CA TYR A 789 -7.30 -1.55 12.30
C TYR A 789 -6.14 -1.20 13.23
N LEU A 790 -6.34 -0.24 14.14
CA LEU A 790 -5.31 0.17 15.10
C LEU A 790 -5.09 -0.87 16.22
N THR A 791 -6.09 -1.70 16.54
CA THR A 791 -6.02 -2.69 17.63
C THR A 791 -5.53 -4.07 17.19
N LEU A 792 -5.75 -4.47 15.93
CA LEU A 792 -5.37 -5.80 15.43
C LEU A 792 -3.85 -6.11 15.55
N PRO A 793 -2.92 -5.19 15.22
CA PRO A 793 -1.48 -5.40 15.41
C PRO A 793 -1.11 -5.62 16.89
N ILE A 794 -1.71 -4.83 17.79
CA ILE A 794 -1.45 -4.86 19.24
C ILE A 794 -1.76 -6.26 19.80
N LEU A 795 -2.89 -6.86 19.41
CA LEU A 795 -3.29 -8.20 19.84
C LEU A 795 -2.38 -9.33 19.32
N ASN A 796 -1.31 -8.99 18.58
CA ASN A 796 -0.24 -9.87 18.14
C ASN A 796 1.15 -9.37 18.55
N ALA A 797 1.24 -8.45 19.53
CA ALA A 797 2.47 -7.77 19.96
C ALA A 797 3.21 -7.04 18.81
N LYS A 798 2.46 -6.42 17.87
CA LYS A 798 3.01 -5.66 16.75
C LYS A 798 2.47 -4.23 16.63
N SER A 799 3.16 -3.45 15.83
CA SER A 799 2.93 -2.05 15.51
C SER A 799 2.99 -1.81 13.99
N LEU A 800 2.60 -0.62 13.53
CA LEU A 800 2.82 -0.18 12.14
C LEU A 800 4.31 0.02 11.76
N MET A 801 5.24 -0.05 12.72
CA MET A 801 6.68 -0.10 12.44
C MET A 801 7.12 -1.50 12.00
N ASP A 802 6.47 -2.58 12.43
CA ASP A 802 6.90 -3.96 12.11
C ASP A 802 6.72 -4.34 10.62
N ILE A 803 6.22 -3.39 9.81
CA ILE A 803 6.28 -3.41 8.35
C ILE A 803 7.72 -3.28 7.84
N SER A 804 8.61 -2.57 8.56
CA SER A 804 10.04 -2.48 8.22
C SER A 804 10.79 -3.81 8.32
N LYS A 805 10.25 -4.76 9.10
CA LYS A 805 10.81 -6.09 9.39
C LYS A 805 10.30 -7.19 8.45
N ILE A 806 9.57 -6.82 7.39
CA ILE A 806 9.01 -7.77 6.43
C ILE A 806 10.11 -8.24 5.48
N ASP A 807 10.51 -9.50 5.61
CA ASP A 807 11.34 -10.16 4.62
C ASP A 807 10.50 -10.86 3.54
N CYS A 808 10.47 -10.25 2.36
CA CYS A 808 9.87 -10.84 1.16
C CYS A 808 10.84 -11.71 0.36
N SER A 809 12.08 -11.96 0.81
CA SER A 809 13.10 -12.71 0.05
C SER A 809 12.66 -14.14 -0.32
N ALA A 810 11.89 -14.78 0.55
CA ALA A 810 11.41 -16.15 0.36
C ALA A 810 10.26 -16.29 -0.66
N ASN A 811 9.49 -15.22 -0.90
CA ASN A 811 8.50 -15.16 -1.97
C ASN A 811 8.21 -13.70 -2.38
N PRO A 812 9.12 -13.06 -3.16
CA PRO A 812 8.93 -11.69 -3.59
C PRO A 812 7.88 -11.66 -4.70
N ARG A 813 6.82 -10.85 -4.53
CA ARG A 813 5.89 -10.59 -5.63
C ARG A 813 6.56 -9.69 -6.66
N LYS A 814 7.27 -10.35 -7.58
CA LYS A 814 7.49 -9.83 -8.93
C LYS A 814 6.14 -9.35 -9.47
N HIS A 815 6.12 -8.22 -10.17
CA HIS A 815 4.89 -7.72 -10.79
C HIS A 815 4.26 -8.84 -11.63
N GLY A 816 3.00 -9.17 -11.29
CA GLY A 816 2.55 -10.57 -11.12
C GLY A 816 2.82 -11.54 -12.28
N ASP A 817 3.96 -12.24 -12.23
CA ASP A 817 4.44 -13.23 -13.21
C ASP A 817 4.41 -12.78 -14.69
N ASP A 818 4.32 -11.48 -14.93
CA ASP A 818 4.32 -10.89 -16.26
C ASP A 818 5.75 -10.43 -16.64
N PRO A 819 6.20 -10.68 -17.89
CA PRO A 819 7.56 -10.37 -18.29
C PRO A 819 7.84 -8.85 -18.23
N ILE A 820 9.12 -8.51 -18.04
CA ILE A 820 9.65 -7.16 -17.88
C ILE A 820 9.16 -6.17 -18.96
N SER A 821 8.73 -6.67 -20.13
CA SER A 821 8.02 -5.93 -21.18
C SER A 821 6.79 -5.15 -20.72
N GLU A 822 5.99 -5.63 -19.76
CA GLU A 822 4.86 -4.86 -19.23
C GLU A 822 5.34 -3.65 -18.44
N VAL A 823 6.21 -3.84 -17.44
CA VAL A 823 6.80 -2.74 -16.63
C VAL A 823 7.52 -1.71 -17.52
N ILE A 824 8.16 -2.18 -18.59
CA ILE A 824 8.78 -1.37 -19.64
C ILE A 824 7.80 -0.43 -20.34
N ASP A 825 6.51 -0.77 -20.45
CA ASP A 825 5.59 -0.03 -21.32
C ASP A 825 4.74 1.07 -20.67
N TYR A 826 4.63 1.14 -19.35
CA TYR A 826 3.93 2.21 -18.60
C TYR A 826 4.70 3.54 -18.48
N LEU A 827 5.81 3.68 -19.21
CA LEU A 827 6.90 4.59 -18.88
C LEU A 827 7.16 5.71 -19.89
N GLY A 828 6.12 6.49 -20.23
CA GLY A 828 6.24 7.77 -20.95
C GLY A 828 6.93 7.72 -22.32
N PRO A 829 7.59 8.82 -22.75
CA PRO A 829 8.65 8.79 -23.76
C PRO A 829 9.86 8.01 -23.24
N LYS A 830 10.43 7.14 -24.09
CA LYS A 830 11.42 6.13 -23.69
C LYS A 830 12.66 6.19 -24.58
N MET A 831 13.82 6.13 -23.95
CA MET A 831 15.07 5.79 -24.63
C MET A 831 15.34 4.29 -24.51
N ARG A 832 15.93 3.70 -25.56
CA ARG A 832 16.54 2.36 -25.48
C ARG A 832 17.98 2.52 -25.00
N VAL A 833 18.25 2.14 -23.76
CA VAL A 833 19.61 2.11 -23.21
C VAL A 833 20.21 0.73 -23.44
N GLN A 834 21.39 0.69 -24.05
CA GLN A 834 22.22 -0.50 -24.11
C GLN A 834 23.19 -0.44 -22.92
N TYR A 835 22.99 -1.32 -21.92
CA TYR A 835 23.83 -1.38 -20.73
C TYR A 835 24.79 -2.55 -20.83
N SER A 836 26.07 -2.24 -20.91
CA SER A 836 27.17 -3.19 -21.14
C SER A 836 28.16 -3.16 -19.99
N LEU A 837 28.48 -4.32 -19.43
CA LEU A 837 29.56 -4.49 -18.47
C LEU A 837 30.88 -4.79 -19.18
N TYR A 838 31.94 -4.13 -18.72
CA TYR A 838 33.31 -4.27 -19.18
C TYR A 838 34.25 -4.37 -17.97
N VAL A 839 35.33 -5.14 -18.08
CA VAL A 839 36.41 -5.24 -17.09
C VAL A 839 37.77 -4.96 -17.74
N GLY A 840 38.74 -4.51 -16.94
CA GLY A 840 40.10 -4.21 -17.41
C GLY A 840 40.22 -2.91 -18.20
N ASP A 841 41.45 -2.44 -18.39
CA ASP A 841 41.75 -1.19 -19.08
C ASP A 841 41.43 -1.25 -20.59
N ASP A 842 41.57 -2.44 -21.19
CA ASP A 842 41.21 -2.72 -22.59
C ASP A 842 39.68 -2.85 -22.82
N LYS A 843 38.88 -2.83 -21.74
CA LYS A 843 37.42 -3.03 -21.72
C LYS A 843 37.00 -4.38 -22.32
N ASP A 844 37.49 -5.46 -21.71
CA ASP A 844 37.04 -6.81 -22.02
C ASP A 844 35.51 -6.90 -21.87
N PHE A 845 34.84 -7.27 -22.96
CA PHE A 845 33.38 -7.35 -23.03
C PHE A 845 32.88 -8.54 -22.22
N ILE A 846 32.00 -8.29 -21.25
CA ILE A 846 31.40 -9.34 -20.43
C ILE A 846 29.98 -9.64 -20.93
N HIS A 847 29.07 -8.66 -20.80
CA HIS A 847 27.66 -8.88 -21.06
C HIS A 847 26.92 -7.57 -21.35
N THR A 848 25.89 -7.65 -22.20
CA THR A 848 25.04 -6.52 -22.58
C THR A 848 23.58 -6.90 -22.46
N MET A 849 22.80 -6.02 -21.83
CA MET A 849 21.34 -6.01 -21.92
C MET A 849 20.84 -4.76 -22.64
N SER A 850 19.65 -4.84 -23.25
CA SER A 850 18.96 -3.69 -23.82
C SER A 850 17.69 -3.39 -23.03
N LEU A 851 17.75 -2.33 -22.23
CA LEU A 851 16.61 -1.83 -21.46
C LEU A 851 15.87 -0.76 -22.28
N ARG A 852 14.53 -0.75 -22.18
CA ARG A 852 13.75 0.47 -22.42
C ARG A 852 13.57 1.16 -21.07
N VAL A 853 13.88 2.44 -20.98
CA VAL A 853 13.72 3.24 -19.76
C VAL A 853 13.14 4.62 -20.09
N PRO A 854 12.49 5.28 -19.13
CA PRO A 854 12.10 6.68 -19.25
C PRO A 854 13.26 7.58 -19.65
N GLU A 855 12.97 8.65 -20.39
CA GLU A 855 13.95 9.69 -20.67
C GLU A 855 14.45 10.44 -19.42
N ASN A 856 13.76 10.31 -18.27
CA ASN A 856 14.15 10.91 -16.99
C ASN A 856 14.88 9.96 -16.01
N TYR A 857 15.14 8.70 -16.37
CA TYR A 857 15.91 7.79 -15.51
C TYR A 857 17.39 8.20 -15.48
N THR A 858 17.94 8.32 -14.28
CA THR A 858 19.39 8.47 -14.10
C THR A 858 20.11 7.16 -14.43
N ALA A 859 21.39 7.24 -14.81
CA ALA A 859 22.21 6.05 -15.06
C ALA A 859 22.21 5.07 -13.86
N PHE A 860 22.02 5.56 -12.64
CA PHE A 860 21.89 4.73 -11.45
C PHE A 860 20.56 3.95 -11.40
N GLU A 861 19.45 4.58 -11.73
CA GLU A 861 18.13 3.92 -11.80
C GLU A 861 18.07 2.89 -12.94
N VAL A 862 18.82 3.11 -14.02
CA VAL A 862 19.07 2.09 -15.06
C VAL A 862 19.84 0.89 -14.51
N MET A 863 20.81 1.10 -13.61
CA MET A 863 21.55 0.01 -12.95
C MET A 863 20.70 -0.74 -11.92
N GLU A 864 19.91 -0.04 -11.10
CA GLU A 864 18.93 -0.68 -10.18
C GLU A 864 17.95 -1.55 -10.96
N LEU A 865 17.44 -1.06 -12.10
CA LEU A 865 16.60 -1.85 -13.00
C LEU A 865 17.36 -3.05 -13.59
N ALA A 866 18.61 -2.87 -14.05
CA ALA A 866 19.43 -3.96 -14.58
C ALA A 866 19.63 -5.09 -13.56
N GLN A 867 19.96 -4.75 -12.31
CA GLN A 867 20.09 -5.70 -11.19
C GLN A 867 18.76 -6.43 -10.89
N SER A 868 17.61 -5.75 -11.02
CA SER A 868 16.30 -6.39 -10.84
C SER A 868 15.91 -7.35 -11.97
N VAL A 869 16.57 -7.23 -13.14
CA VAL A 869 16.32 -8.01 -14.37
C VAL A 869 17.23 -9.23 -14.48
N ASP A 870 18.53 -9.08 -14.21
CA ASP A 870 19.52 -10.17 -14.20
C ASP A 870 20.51 -9.98 -13.02
N PRO A 871 20.59 -10.94 -12.08
CA PRO A 871 21.51 -10.89 -10.93
C PRO A 871 22.99 -10.65 -11.28
N LYS A 872 23.46 -10.97 -12.49
CA LYS A 872 24.84 -10.65 -12.93
C LYS A 872 25.16 -9.15 -12.94
N TYR A 873 24.13 -8.30 -12.90
CA TYR A 873 24.30 -6.85 -12.81
C TYR A 873 24.24 -6.33 -11.37
N LYS A 874 24.25 -7.22 -10.36
CA LYS A 874 24.18 -6.86 -8.94
C LYS A 874 25.43 -6.12 -8.46
N PHE A 875 25.24 -4.99 -7.79
CA PHE A 875 26.31 -4.05 -7.47
C PHE A 875 26.18 -3.41 -6.08
N ASP A 876 27.32 -3.09 -5.47
CA ASP A 876 27.41 -2.34 -4.22
C ASP A 876 27.83 -0.89 -4.47
N TRP A 877 27.22 0.03 -3.73
CA TRP A 877 27.39 1.47 -3.93
C TRP A 877 27.39 2.27 -2.62
N LYS A 878 27.98 3.46 -2.66
CA LYS A 878 28.02 4.44 -1.55
C LYS A 878 27.69 5.84 -2.06
N THR A 879 27.00 6.64 -1.26
CA THR A 879 26.84 8.08 -1.52
C THR A 879 28.08 8.84 -1.04
N ILE A 880 28.69 9.63 -1.91
CA ILE A 880 29.76 10.57 -1.58
C ILE A 880 29.39 11.91 -2.22
N SER A 881 29.26 12.97 -1.42
CA SER A 881 28.89 14.32 -1.88
C SER A 881 27.67 14.31 -2.81
N GLU A 882 26.56 13.74 -2.31
CA GLU A 882 25.25 13.58 -3.00
C GLU A 882 25.23 12.71 -4.27
N LYS A 883 26.39 12.21 -4.72
CA LYS A 883 26.51 11.32 -5.88
C LYS A 883 26.67 9.87 -5.43
N LYS A 884 25.98 8.94 -6.08
CA LYS A 884 26.13 7.50 -5.84
C LYS A 884 27.32 6.97 -6.64
N TYR A 885 28.24 6.29 -5.97
CA TYR A 885 29.42 5.64 -6.55
C TYR A 885 29.34 4.13 -6.34
N VAL A 886 29.38 3.38 -7.44
CA VAL A 886 29.50 1.92 -7.42
C VAL A 886 30.95 1.56 -7.11
N TYR A 887 31.18 0.64 -6.17
CA TYR A 887 32.54 0.25 -5.74
C TYR A 887 32.82 -1.25 -5.87
N GLN A 888 31.80 -2.07 -6.13
CA GLN A 888 31.94 -3.52 -6.34
C GLN A 888 30.76 -4.04 -7.19
N MET A 889 31.03 -5.01 -8.06
CA MET A 889 30.01 -5.90 -8.64
C MET A 889 30.06 -7.21 -7.84
N GLN A 890 28.91 -7.81 -7.53
CA GLN A 890 28.87 -9.00 -6.66
C GLN A 890 29.02 -10.33 -7.40
N GLU A 891 28.67 -10.40 -8.68
CA GLU A 891 28.84 -11.61 -9.52
C GLU A 891 29.37 -11.21 -10.91
N LEU A 892 30.61 -11.60 -11.21
CA LEU A 892 31.28 -11.51 -12.52
C LEU A 892 32.23 -12.70 -12.69
#